data_AF-A0A963GQ82-F1
#
_entry.id   AF-A0A963GQ82-F1
#
_cell.length_a   1.000
_cell.length_b   1.000
_cell.length_c   1.000
_cell.angle_alpha   90.00
_cell.angle_beta   90.00
_cell.angle_gamma   90.00
#
_symmetry.space_group_name_H-M   'P 1'
#
loop_
_entity.id
_entity.type
_entity.pdbx_description
1 polymer ?
#
loop_
_entity_poly.entity_id
_entity_poly.type
_entity_poly.pdbx_seq_one_letter_code
_entity_poly.pdbx_strand_id
1 'polypeptide(L)'
;MLTVAPVEAFGFLGNAPGTIEVDGSRLRVPRGATLSLIGGDLSFTNSTLYAPDGRLNMASAGSAGEIIPTANGLELRGFDTLGTINIAHTEAQRPTVNLGPAWGRVELGNFDVSGAGGGNIFIQGERLLNQNGWLFADIYGDRSGSKIDVALNGAMRFTLDARLTSTTLAAGRGGDITLNVGTLSLNDRAFITTAAWFDNQQGGDGGNLSVNARDAVTITGINDDGGRAGLSADALKGSTGDAGTIQVTTPVLTLNQQGVIQSSTQGSGAGGHVKLNVGILTLDNRAYISTDSLKGATGDAGAIYVNTPVLTLSQGSAIQSDTLGSGAGGSVTLDVGFLTIESDAVIETGSWSKQAGGNVGDIILNVDDLKMTGGGRIITETWGAGQGGNLIIHAHNAVIITGVEGNYTSGLYAGALGKNPNGNNGNAGYIEVTTSKLTLDDGGLVIGEAERASGGVITLQVDHLKLLNGSEISSSVSGDDFSDGGNVTLNGANVVALDGSSITATARQGKGGNITVNAGVFLHNAADVQDVLNASSQRIGNDGTVQNNAPQVDISGSLTVLPSRYSDAAARLGRRCGPIDSDERNNFIVQGHGALARSPDESLQAPLERCIPLASVAPTPAPQSEATVVPNTGFGNR
;
A
#
# COMPACT_ATOMS: atom_id res chain seq x y z
N MET A 1 57.88 -1.96 -47.12
CA MET A 1 57.23 -1.85 -45.79
C MET A 1 55.73 -1.86 -46.02
N LEU A 2 55.04 -2.91 -45.61
CA LEU A 2 53.57 -2.91 -45.58
C LEU A 2 53.16 -2.15 -44.32
N THR A 3 52.74 -0.89 -44.48
CA THR A 3 52.12 -0.14 -43.40
C THR A 3 50.68 -0.63 -43.26
N VAL A 4 50.38 -1.34 -42.19
CA VAL A 4 49.01 -1.63 -41.80
C VAL A 4 48.36 -0.29 -41.49
N ALA A 5 47.27 0.05 -42.18
CA ALA A 5 46.52 1.27 -41.88
C ALA A 5 46.08 1.24 -40.40
N PRO A 6 46.11 2.37 -39.67
CA PRO A 6 45.58 2.43 -38.31
C PRO A 6 44.16 1.87 -38.27
N VAL A 7 43.82 1.09 -37.24
CA VAL A 7 42.49 0.44 -37.10
C VAL A 7 41.35 1.47 -37.14
N GLU A 8 41.66 2.72 -36.79
CA GLU A 8 40.83 3.93 -36.92
C GLU A 8 40.31 4.16 -38.35
N ALA A 9 41.10 3.86 -39.38
CA ALA A 9 40.73 4.02 -40.79
C ALA A 9 39.64 3.05 -41.25
N PHE A 10 39.31 2.04 -40.43
CA PHE A 10 38.21 1.11 -40.64
C PHE A 10 36.97 1.42 -39.76
N GLY A 11 36.95 2.56 -39.06
CA GLY A 11 35.78 3.02 -38.28
C GLY A 11 35.63 2.42 -36.88
N PHE A 12 36.57 1.59 -36.42
CA PHE A 12 36.49 0.93 -35.10
C PHE A 12 36.73 1.85 -33.89
N LEU A 13 37.26 3.05 -34.12
CA LEU A 13 37.58 4.05 -33.08
C LEU A 13 36.89 5.40 -33.34
N GLY A 14 35.86 5.42 -34.18
CA GLY A 14 35.04 6.62 -34.38
C GLY A 14 34.20 6.93 -33.15
N ASN A 15 33.87 8.21 -32.94
CA ASN A 15 33.03 8.66 -31.82
C ASN A 15 31.56 8.19 -31.91
N ALA A 16 31.20 7.38 -32.90
CA ALA A 16 29.85 6.85 -33.11
C ALA A 16 29.96 5.36 -33.50
N PRO A 17 29.92 4.44 -32.54
CA PRO A 17 29.86 3.01 -32.83
C PRO A 17 28.65 2.67 -33.72
N GLY A 18 28.85 1.79 -34.70
CA GLY A 18 27.80 1.46 -35.68
C GLY A 18 26.65 0.65 -35.09
N THR A 19 25.43 0.94 -35.51
CA THR A 19 24.20 0.22 -35.13
C THR A 19 24.25 -1.24 -35.56
N ILE A 20 23.73 -2.15 -34.72
CA ILE A 20 23.48 -3.55 -35.06
C ILE A 20 21.97 -3.77 -35.10
N GLU A 21 21.46 -4.22 -36.24
CA GLU A 21 20.05 -4.53 -36.43
C GLU A 21 19.87 -6.02 -36.76
N VAL A 22 18.94 -6.67 -36.06
CA VAL A 22 18.54 -8.04 -36.27
C VAL A 22 17.02 -8.07 -36.47
N ASP A 23 16.59 -8.27 -37.71
CA ASP A 23 15.18 -8.25 -38.10
C ASP A 23 14.74 -9.62 -38.65
N GLY A 24 13.65 -10.17 -38.10
CA GLY A 24 13.04 -11.46 -38.49
C GLY A 24 13.96 -12.68 -38.39
N SER A 25 15.14 -12.52 -37.79
CA SER A 25 16.23 -13.50 -37.86
C SER A 25 16.33 -14.34 -36.59
N ARG A 26 16.75 -15.60 -36.75
CA ARG A 26 17.04 -16.51 -35.64
C ARG A 26 18.54 -16.79 -35.56
N LEU A 27 19.20 -16.21 -34.57
CA LEU A 27 20.61 -16.46 -34.28
C LEU A 27 20.71 -17.55 -33.22
N ARG A 28 21.47 -18.63 -33.50
CA ARG A 28 21.60 -19.77 -32.58
C ARG A 28 23.06 -20.13 -32.40
N VAL A 29 23.44 -20.38 -31.15
CA VAL A 29 24.74 -20.99 -30.79
C VAL A 29 24.55 -22.38 -30.18
N PRO A 30 25.61 -23.22 -30.16
CA PRO A 30 25.57 -24.50 -29.44
C PRO A 30 25.20 -24.33 -27.95
N ARG A 31 24.70 -25.39 -27.33
CA ARG A 31 24.36 -25.39 -25.90
C ARG A 31 25.59 -25.02 -25.06
N GLY A 32 25.40 -24.15 -24.06
CA GLY A 32 26.47 -23.66 -23.19
C GLY A 32 27.42 -22.65 -23.83
N ALA A 33 27.25 -22.33 -25.13
CA ALA A 33 28.08 -21.34 -25.80
C ALA A 33 27.58 -19.90 -25.54
N THR A 34 28.45 -18.93 -25.79
CA THR A 34 28.14 -17.51 -25.65
C THR A 34 27.84 -16.88 -27.01
N LEU A 35 26.82 -16.03 -27.07
CA LEU A 35 26.57 -15.09 -28.16
C LEU A 35 26.68 -13.66 -27.62
N SER A 36 27.60 -12.87 -28.17
CA SER A 36 27.82 -11.47 -27.77
C SER A 36 27.51 -10.54 -28.93
N LEU A 37 26.68 -9.52 -28.69
CA LEU A 37 26.43 -8.43 -29.63
C LEU A 37 26.82 -7.13 -28.93
N ILE A 38 27.88 -6.51 -29.45
CA ILE A 38 28.50 -5.31 -28.90
C ILE A 38 28.70 -4.33 -30.05
N GLY A 39 28.14 -3.14 -29.93
CA GLY A 39 28.18 -2.13 -30.99
C GLY A 39 27.56 -0.81 -30.55
N GLY A 40 27.07 -0.03 -31.51
CA GLY A 40 26.24 1.15 -31.29
C GLY A 40 24.88 0.81 -30.72
N ASP A 41 23.85 1.52 -31.18
CA ASP A 41 22.48 1.12 -30.89
C ASP A 41 22.21 -0.32 -31.36
N LEU A 42 21.47 -1.09 -30.56
CA LEU A 42 21.10 -2.46 -30.88
C LEU A 42 19.59 -2.53 -31.12
N SER A 43 19.15 -3.10 -32.24
CA SER A 43 17.73 -3.21 -32.59
C SER A 43 17.37 -4.66 -32.93
N PHE A 44 16.31 -5.17 -32.30
CA PHE A 44 15.83 -6.54 -32.40
C PHE A 44 14.34 -6.54 -32.71
N THR A 45 13.96 -6.78 -33.97
CA THR A 45 12.57 -6.80 -34.42
C THR A 45 12.20 -8.21 -34.85
N ASN A 46 11.18 -8.81 -34.23
CA ASN A 46 10.72 -10.18 -34.54
C ASN A 46 11.84 -11.24 -34.56
N SER A 47 12.95 -10.98 -33.86
CA SER A 47 14.14 -11.82 -33.88
C SER A 47 14.23 -12.73 -32.66
N THR A 48 14.90 -13.87 -32.79
CA THR A 48 15.22 -14.78 -31.68
C THR A 48 16.74 -15.02 -31.59
N LEU A 49 17.33 -14.63 -30.47
CA LEU A 49 18.69 -15.00 -30.06
C LEU A 49 18.59 -16.20 -29.11
N TYR A 50 19.03 -17.37 -29.57
CA TYR A 50 18.89 -18.63 -28.84
C TYR A 50 20.25 -19.22 -28.45
N ALA A 51 20.56 -19.20 -27.15
CA ALA A 51 21.80 -19.71 -26.56
C ALA A 51 21.48 -20.62 -25.35
N PRO A 52 20.93 -21.83 -25.58
CA PRO A 52 20.40 -22.67 -24.50
C PRO A 52 21.47 -23.08 -23.49
N ASP A 53 21.19 -22.91 -22.19
CA ASP A 53 22.14 -23.08 -21.06
C ASP A 53 23.43 -22.23 -21.21
N GLY A 54 23.43 -21.28 -22.15
CA GLY A 54 24.61 -20.53 -22.57
C GLY A 54 24.61 -19.13 -21.99
N ARG A 55 25.11 -18.18 -22.79
CA ARG A 55 25.22 -16.79 -22.36
C ARG A 55 24.90 -15.83 -23.48
N LEU A 56 24.10 -14.81 -23.19
CA LEU A 56 23.89 -13.64 -24.03
C LEU A 56 24.56 -12.42 -23.39
N ASN A 57 25.41 -11.75 -24.16
CA ASN A 57 26.04 -10.49 -23.77
C ASN A 57 25.58 -9.39 -24.74
N MET A 58 24.84 -8.42 -24.25
CA MET A 58 24.37 -7.28 -25.03
C MET A 58 24.98 -6.01 -24.45
N ALA A 59 25.70 -5.27 -25.28
CA ALA A 59 26.25 -3.99 -24.86
C ALA A 59 26.13 -2.94 -25.98
N SER A 60 25.48 -1.83 -25.65
CA SER A 60 25.28 -0.72 -26.57
C SER A 60 26.12 0.48 -26.14
N ALA A 61 27.06 0.88 -27.00
CA ALA A 61 28.00 1.97 -26.78
C ALA A 61 27.60 3.20 -27.62
N GLY A 62 27.59 4.39 -27.00
CA GLY A 62 27.29 5.65 -27.68
C GLY A 62 28.53 6.45 -28.09
N SER A 63 29.72 5.98 -27.68
CA SER A 63 31.01 6.64 -27.86
C SER A 63 32.13 5.60 -27.95
N ALA A 64 33.37 6.02 -28.21
CA ALA A 64 34.51 5.13 -28.18
C ALA A 64 34.81 4.66 -26.75
N GLY A 65 35.20 3.39 -26.58
CA GLY A 65 35.51 2.80 -25.29
C GLY A 65 35.76 1.29 -25.40
N GLU A 66 35.91 0.62 -24.27
CA GLU A 66 36.22 -0.81 -24.19
C GLU A 66 35.16 -1.57 -23.39
N ILE A 67 34.70 -2.69 -23.95
CA ILE A 67 33.79 -3.63 -23.27
C ILE A 67 34.51 -4.95 -23.08
N ILE A 68 34.64 -5.35 -21.82
CA ILE A 68 35.37 -6.56 -21.42
C ILE A 68 34.35 -7.57 -20.89
N PRO A 69 34.08 -8.67 -21.63
CA PRO A 69 33.34 -9.80 -21.10
C PRO A 69 34.14 -10.46 -19.97
N THR A 70 33.58 -10.48 -18.77
CA THR A 70 34.13 -11.21 -17.61
C THR A 70 33.29 -12.43 -17.33
N ALA A 71 33.76 -13.35 -16.47
CA ALA A 71 32.95 -14.49 -16.04
C ALA A 71 31.59 -14.08 -15.43
N ASN A 72 31.54 -12.91 -14.78
CA ASN A 72 30.38 -12.45 -14.02
C ASN A 72 29.55 -11.37 -14.71
N GLY A 73 29.93 -10.92 -15.91
CA GLY A 73 29.18 -9.92 -16.65
C GLY A 73 30.01 -9.19 -17.70
N LEU A 74 29.71 -7.91 -17.88
CA LEU A 74 30.34 -7.03 -18.85
C LEU A 74 30.89 -5.81 -18.10
N GLU A 75 32.20 -5.57 -18.21
CA GLU A 75 32.83 -4.35 -17.70
C GLU A 75 32.97 -3.33 -18.82
N LEU A 76 32.55 -2.10 -18.58
CA LEU A 76 32.64 -0.98 -19.53
C LEU A 76 33.69 0.02 -19.05
N ARG A 77 34.57 0.46 -19.94
CA ARG A 77 35.65 1.40 -19.64
C ARG A 77 35.76 2.49 -20.70
N GLY A 78 35.85 3.74 -20.25
CA GLY A 78 36.18 4.88 -21.12
C GLY A 78 35.06 5.37 -22.04
N PHE A 79 33.80 4.98 -21.82
CA PHE A 79 32.67 5.53 -22.57
C PHE A 79 32.18 6.85 -21.97
N ASP A 80 32.02 7.86 -22.82
CA ASP A 80 31.37 9.13 -22.46
C ASP A 80 29.84 8.99 -22.48
N THR A 81 29.32 8.20 -23.43
CA THR A 81 27.90 7.90 -23.62
C THR A 81 27.69 6.43 -23.98
N LEU A 82 26.56 5.87 -23.57
CA LEU A 82 26.08 4.55 -23.96
C LEU A 82 24.93 4.66 -24.96
N GLY A 83 24.64 3.57 -25.67
CA GLY A 83 23.59 3.52 -26.69
C GLY A 83 22.30 2.87 -26.20
N THR A 84 21.31 2.79 -27.08
CA THR A 84 19.99 2.22 -26.79
C THR A 84 19.87 0.79 -27.31
N ILE A 85 19.20 -0.06 -26.54
CA ILE A 85 18.80 -1.41 -26.93
C ILE A 85 17.27 -1.43 -27.11
N ASN A 86 16.83 -1.74 -28.32
CA ASN A 86 15.41 -1.82 -28.69
C ASN A 86 15.03 -3.27 -28.98
N ILE A 87 13.96 -3.75 -28.35
CA ILE A 87 13.38 -5.06 -28.60
C ILE A 87 11.91 -4.86 -28.93
N ALA A 88 11.49 -5.36 -30.09
CA ALA A 88 10.11 -5.31 -30.54
C ALA A 88 9.66 -6.69 -31.05
N HIS A 89 8.45 -7.09 -30.69
CA HIS A 89 7.80 -8.26 -31.28
C HIS A 89 6.37 -7.90 -31.71
N THR A 90 6.08 -8.05 -32.99
CA THR A 90 4.79 -7.69 -33.60
C THR A 90 4.08 -8.88 -34.22
N GLU A 91 4.77 -10.02 -34.38
CA GLU A 91 4.18 -11.24 -34.93
C GLU A 91 3.27 -11.95 -33.92
N ALA A 92 2.24 -12.62 -34.44
CA ALA A 92 1.30 -13.37 -33.62
C ALA A 92 1.81 -14.76 -33.21
N GLN A 93 2.87 -15.25 -33.86
CA GLN A 93 3.43 -16.58 -33.65
C GLN A 93 4.89 -16.46 -33.28
N ARG A 94 5.34 -17.20 -32.26
CA ARG A 94 6.73 -17.25 -31.87
C ARG A 94 7.40 -18.54 -32.33
N PRO A 95 8.71 -18.52 -32.61
CA PRO A 95 9.45 -19.75 -32.90
C PRO A 95 9.33 -20.75 -31.75
N THR A 96 9.25 -22.05 -32.06
CA THR A 96 9.20 -23.12 -31.05
C THR A 96 10.44 -24.01 -31.10
N VAL A 97 10.73 -24.68 -29.98
CA VAL A 97 11.70 -25.78 -29.88
C VAL A 97 11.07 -26.96 -29.15
N ASN A 98 11.45 -28.18 -29.51
CA ASN A 98 11.04 -29.38 -28.78
C ASN A 98 12.11 -29.73 -27.73
N LEU A 99 11.73 -29.69 -26.45
CA LEU A 99 12.60 -29.99 -25.31
C LEU A 99 12.53 -31.45 -24.86
N GLY A 100 11.87 -32.32 -25.64
CA GLY A 100 11.77 -33.75 -25.38
C GLY A 100 10.50 -34.14 -24.62
N PRO A 101 10.39 -35.39 -24.15
CA PRO A 101 9.14 -35.94 -23.62
C PRO A 101 8.58 -35.22 -22.39
N ALA A 102 9.44 -34.64 -21.55
CA ALA A 102 9.02 -33.96 -20.31
C ALA A 102 8.34 -32.61 -20.58
N TRP A 103 8.79 -31.88 -21.60
CA TRP A 103 8.44 -30.47 -21.82
C TRP A 103 7.73 -30.21 -23.16
N GLY A 104 7.84 -31.14 -24.12
CA GLY A 104 7.22 -31.01 -25.43
C GLY A 104 7.73 -29.80 -26.23
N ARG A 105 6.82 -29.15 -26.96
CA ARG A 105 7.11 -27.92 -27.71
C ARG A 105 6.91 -26.71 -26.82
N VAL A 106 7.93 -25.86 -26.73
CA VAL A 106 7.88 -24.57 -26.03
C VAL A 106 8.16 -23.43 -27.00
N GLU A 107 7.55 -22.27 -26.75
CA GLU A 107 7.83 -21.03 -27.46
C GLU A 107 9.15 -20.42 -26.98
N LEU A 108 9.88 -19.79 -27.89
CA LEU A 108 11.13 -19.10 -27.59
C LEU A 108 10.90 -17.61 -27.42
N GLY A 109 11.71 -17.03 -26.52
CA GLY A 109 11.80 -15.59 -26.38
C GLY A 109 12.48 -14.89 -27.55
N ASN A 110 12.48 -13.56 -27.52
CA ASN A 110 13.37 -12.75 -28.35
C ASN A 110 14.81 -13.00 -27.93
N PHE A 111 15.10 -13.03 -26.63
CA PHE A 111 16.35 -13.53 -26.07
C PHE A 111 16.03 -14.76 -25.24
N ASP A 112 16.69 -15.88 -25.52
CA ASP A 112 16.37 -17.15 -24.87
C ASP A 112 17.64 -17.94 -24.57
N VAL A 113 17.91 -18.11 -23.28
CA VAL A 113 18.99 -18.93 -22.75
C VAL A 113 18.47 -20.07 -21.89
N SER A 114 17.17 -20.33 -21.94
CA SER A 114 16.50 -21.33 -21.11
C SER A 114 17.06 -22.74 -21.35
N GLY A 115 17.06 -23.58 -20.33
CA GLY A 115 17.71 -24.89 -20.39
C GLY A 115 17.68 -25.65 -19.07
N ALA A 116 18.48 -26.71 -18.96
CA ALA A 116 18.52 -27.55 -17.75
C ALA A 116 18.98 -26.79 -16.48
N GLY A 117 19.72 -25.69 -16.62
CA GLY A 117 20.07 -24.80 -15.51
C GLY A 117 19.80 -23.33 -15.77
N GLY A 118 19.20 -22.99 -16.91
CA GLY A 118 19.10 -21.60 -17.37
C GLY A 118 20.48 -20.97 -17.65
N GLY A 119 20.61 -20.27 -18.76
CA GLY A 119 21.82 -19.51 -19.07
C GLY A 119 21.85 -18.12 -18.43
N ASN A 120 22.85 -17.33 -18.83
CA ASN A 120 23.03 -15.96 -18.36
C ASN A 120 22.60 -14.94 -19.42
N ILE A 121 21.98 -13.84 -18.98
CA ILE A 121 21.73 -12.67 -19.83
C ILE A 121 22.37 -11.46 -19.17
N PHE A 122 23.29 -10.80 -19.88
CA PHE A 122 23.94 -9.57 -19.45
C PHE A 122 23.60 -8.45 -20.42
N ILE A 123 23.06 -7.35 -19.91
CA ILE A 123 22.67 -6.18 -20.70
C ILE A 123 23.33 -4.93 -20.14
N GLN A 124 24.01 -4.19 -21.01
CA GLN A 124 24.68 -2.91 -20.71
C GLN A 124 24.29 -1.84 -21.74
N GLY A 125 24.00 -0.62 -21.31
CA GLY A 125 23.64 0.46 -22.22
C GLY A 125 23.11 1.72 -21.53
N GLU A 126 22.64 2.68 -22.31
CA GLU A 126 21.94 3.85 -21.81
C GLU A 126 20.47 3.52 -21.53
N ARG A 127 19.81 2.83 -22.47
CA ARG A 127 18.39 2.51 -22.39
C ARG A 127 18.09 1.11 -22.88
N LEU A 128 17.07 0.48 -22.31
CA LEU A 128 16.45 -0.74 -22.82
C LEU A 128 14.96 -0.47 -23.02
N LEU A 129 14.51 -0.48 -24.28
CA LEU A 129 13.11 -0.32 -24.65
C LEU A 129 12.61 -1.67 -25.17
N ASN A 130 11.72 -2.30 -24.40
CA ASN A 130 11.15 -3.60 -24.73
C ASN A 130 9.64 -3.49 -24.94
N GLN A 131 9.20 -3.68 -26.18
CA GLN A 131 7.80 -3.65 -26.58
C GLN A 131 7.38 -5.07 -26.97
N ASN A 132 6.59 -5.72 -26.12
CA ASN A 132 6.10 -7.10 -26.34
C ASN A 132 7.21 -8.16 -26.50
N GLY A 133 8.47 -7.85 -26.19
CA GLY A 133 9.58 -8.80 -26.33
C GLY A 133 9.77 -9.66 -25.07
N TRP A 134 10.22 -10.90 -25.28
CA TRP A 134 10.44 -11.88 -24.21
C TRP A 134 11.94 -12.19 -24.03
N LEU A 135 12.42 -12.13 -22.80
CA LEU A 135 13.80 -12.42 -22.42
C LEU A 135 13.77 -13.52 -21.37
N PHE A 136 14.18 -14.74 -21.74
CA PHE A 136 13.99 -15.93 -20.93
C PHE A 136 15.31 -16.59 -20.54
N ALA A 137 15.42 -16.93 -19.25
CA ALA A 137 16.46 -17.75 -18.65
C ALA A 137 15.82 -18.80 -17.72
N ASP A 138 14.78 -19.48 -18.22
CA ASP A 138 14.00 -20.45 -17.44
C ASP A 138 14.75 -21.78 -17.28
N ILE A 139 14.42 -22.48 -16.18
CA ILE A 139 15.10 -23.69 -15.74
C ILE A 139 14.18 -24.89 -15.91
N TYR A 140 14.53 -25.80 -16.82
CA TYR A 140 13.79 -27.03 -17.12
C TYR A 140 14.40 -28.29 -16.49
N GLY A 141 15.43 -28.13 -15.65
CA GLY A 141 16.21 -29.23 -15.10
C GLY A 141 16.57 -29.06 -13.61
N ASP A 142 17.46 -29.92 -13.14
CA ASP A 142 17.88 -30.03 -11.73
C ASP A 142 19.02 -29.10 -11.33
N ARG A 143 19.61 -28.38 -12.29
CA ARG A 143 20.69 -27.44 -12.01
C ARG A 143 20.10 -26.08 -11.63
N SER A 144 20.67 -25.44 -10.62
CA SER A 144 20.27 -24.10 -10.23
C SER A 144 20.46 -23.11 -11.38
N GLY A 145 19.51 -22.19 -11.47
CA GLY A 145 19.48 -21.01 -12.30
C GLY A 145 20.77 -20.23 -12.22
N SER A 146 21.21 -19.71 -13.37
CA SER A 146 22.24 -18.68 -13.43
C SER A 146 21.64 -17.32 -13.05
N LYS A 147 22.02 -16.23 -13.73
CA LYS A 147 21.49 -14.89 -13.45
C LYS A 147 21.17 -14.09 -14.70
N ILE A 148 20.28 -13.13 -14.53
CA ILE A 148 20.05 -12.05 -15.47
C ILE A 148 20.49 -10.75 -14.80
N ASP A 149 21.49 -10.09 -15.38
CA ASP A 149 21.94 -8.78 -14.91
C ASP A 149 21.72 -7.73 -16.00
N VAL A 150 20.95 -6.71 -15.65
CA VAL A 150 20.74 -5.53 -16.49
C VAL A 150 21.32 -4.33 -15.78
N ALA A 151 22.27 -3.64 -16.43
CA ALA A 151 22.86 -2.42 -15.92
C ALA A 151 22.75 -1.32 -16.98
N LEU A 152 21.96 -0.28 -16.69
CA LEU A 152 21.70 0.81 -17.61
C LEU A 152 22.00 2.15 -16.96
N ASN A 153 22.59 3.06 -17.73
CA ASN A 153 22.82 4.44 -17.31
C ASN A 153 21.53 5.25 -17.15
N GLY A 154 20.55 4.98 -18.01
CA GLY A 154 19.24 5.61 -18.02
C GLY A 154 18.10 4.60 -17.86
N ALA A 155 17.13 4.63 -18.77
CA ALA A 155 15.82 4.01 -18.55
C ALA A 155 15.71 2.55 -19.05
N MET A 156 15.07 1.70 -18.25
CA MET A 156 14.47 0.43 -18.68
C MET A 156 12.96 0.60 -18.79
N ARG A 157 12.40 0.39 -19.98
CA ARG A 157 10.95 0.50 -20.22
C ARG A 157 10.40 -0.75 -20.89
N PHE A 158 9.44 -1.39 -20.23
CA PHE A 158 8.71 -2.53 -20.74
C PHE A 158 7.23 -2.14 -20.95
N THR A 159 6.66 -2.50 -22.09
CA THR A 159 5.26 -2.21 -22.47
C THR A 159 4.62 -3.41 -23.15
N LEU A 160 3.30 -3.40 -23.31
CA LEU A 160 2.49 -4.50 -23.83
C LEU A 160 2.73 -5.77 -23.00
N ASP A 161 3.04 -6.91 -23.61
CA ASP A 161 3.39 -8.16 -22.91
C ASP A 161 4.90 -8.42 -22.81
N ALA A 162 5.68 -7.37 -22.64
CA ALA A 162 7.12 -7.53 -22.43
C ALA A 162 7.40 -8.39 -21.18
N ARG A 163 8.28 -9.39 -21.30
CA ARG A 163 8.60 -10.34 -20.21
C ARG A 163 10.10 -10.48 -20.01
N LEU A 164 10.52 -10.55 -18.76
CA LEU A 164 11.85 -10.97 -18.34
C LEU A 164 11.70 -12.08 -17.30
N THR A 165 12.18 -13.29 -17.58
CA THR A 165 11.92 -14.44 -16.70
C THR A 165 13.17 -15.24 -16.39
N SER A 166 13.24 -15.73 -15.15
CA SER A 166 14.11 -16.82 -14.73
C SER A 166 13.32 -17.77 -13.83
N THR A 167 12.27 -18.36 -14.41
CA THR A 167 11.36 -19.25 -13.68
C THR A 167 11.99 -20.62 -13.54
N THR A 168 11.95 -21.21 -12.34
CA THR A 168 12.23 -22.64 -12.23
C THR A 168 10.99 -23.46 -12.48
N LEU A 169 11.16 -24.43 -13.38
CA LEU A 169 10.13 -25.36 -13.83
C LEU A 169 10.45 -26.79 -13.37
N ALA A 170 11.51 -26.98 -12.58
CA ALA A 170 11.97 -28.31 -12.16
C ALA A 170 12.70 -28.23 -10.79
N ALA A 171 13.55 -29.21 -10.46
CA ALA A 171 14.20 -29.30 -9.15
C ALA A 171 15.30 -28.24 -8.89
N GLY A 172 15.84 -27.59 -9.93
CA GLY A 172 16.85 -26.54 -9.75
C GLY A 172 16.24 -25.26 -9.20
N ARG A 173 16.96 -24.52 -8.34
CA ARG A 173 16.54 -23.17 -7.89
C ARG A 173 16.40 -22.21 -9.10
N GLY A 174 15.46 -21.27 -9.06
CA GLY A 174 15.34 -20.17 -10.03
C GLY A 174 16.59 -19.26 -10.05
N GLY A 175 16.83 -18.62 -11.20
CA GLY A 175 17.94 -17.68 -11.34
C GLY A 175 17.59 -16.31 -10.78
N ASP A 176 18.60 -15.61 -10.27
CA ASP A 176 18.39 -14.26 -9.74
C ASP A 176 18.35 -13.22 -10.87
N ILE A 177 17.49 -12.22 -10.72
CA ILE A 177 17.43 -11.07 -11.64
C ILE A 177 17.89 -9.82 -10.88
N THR A 178 18.91 -9.15 -11.39
CA THR A 178 19.41 -7.88 -10.85
C THR A 178 19.29 -6.76 -11.87
N LEU A 179 18.58 -5.69 -11.50
CA LEU A 179 18.39 -4.51 -12.32
C LEU A 179 19.04 -3.30 -11.66
N ASN A 180 20.05 -2.73 -12.30
CA ASN A 180 20.66 -1.45 -11.91
C ASN A 180 20.37 -0.43 -13.01
N VAL A 181 19.43 0.49 -12.80
CA VAL A 181 18.91 1.38 -13.84
C VAL A 181 18.81 2.83 -13.33
N GLY A 182 18.64 3.79 -14.24
CA GLY A 182 18.17 5.14 -13.88
C GLY A 182 16.70 5.09 -13.47
N THR A 183 15.84 4.72 -14.41
CA THR A 183 14.41 4.49 -14.18
C THR A 183 13.97 3.12 -14.64
N LEU A 184 13.01 2.52 -13.92
CA LEU A 184 12.29 1.31 -14.37
C LEU A 184 10.82 1.66 -14.60
N SER A 185 10.30 1.35 -15.78
CA SER A 185 8.89 1.53 -16.11
C SER A 185 8.30 0.23 -16.68
N LEU A 186 7.33 -0.33 -15.98
CA LEU A 186 6.54 -1.48 -16.42
C LEU A 186 5.11 -1.02 -16.68
N ASN A 187 4.65 -1.14 -17.92
CA ASN A 187 3.31 -0.70 -18.32
C ASN A 187 2.52 -1.84 -18.97
N ASP A 188 1.20 -1.67 -19.02
CA ASP A 188 0.26 -2.59 -19.66
C ASP A 188 0.25 -3.97 -18.97
N ARG A 189 0.91 -4.97 -19.57
CA ARG A 189 1.00 -6.35 -19.08
C ARG A 189 2.44 -6.81 -18.88
N ALA A 190 3.35 -5.84 -18.75
CA ALA A 190 4.76 -6.09 -18.59
C ALA A 190 5.09 -6.76 -17.25
N PHE A 191 5.88 -7.83 -17.28
CA PHE A 191 6.26 -8.58 -16.08
C PHE A 191 7.74 -8.94 -16.03
N ILE A 192 8.29 -8.91 -14.81
CA ILE A 192 9.60 -9.47 -14.47
C ILE A 192 9.39 -10.55 -13.42
N THR A 193 9.91 -11.76 -13.65
CA THR A 193 9.52 -12.95 -12.89
C THR A 193 10.68 -13.89 -12.56
N THR A 194 10.77 -14.31 -11.30
CA THR A 194 11.70 -15.34 -10.80
C THR A 194 10.98 -16.48 -10.06
N ALA A 195 9.80 -16.86 -10.57
CA ALA A 195 8.89 -17.79 -9.92
C ALA A 195 9.44 -19.23 -9.82
N ALA A 196 8.82 -20.03 -8.95
CA ALA A 196 8.96 -21.47 -8.88
C ALA A 196 7.67 -22.16 -9.31
N TRP A 197 7.75 -23.16 -10.18
CA TRP A 197 6.62 -23.97 -10.62
C TRP A 197 7.07 -25.41 -10.87
N PHE A 198 6.50 -26.39 -10.20
CA PHE A 198 6.68 -27.79 -10.62
C PHE A 198 5.54 -28.66 -10.11
N ASP A 199 5.07 -29.63 -10.89
CA ASP A 199 3.98 -30.51 -10.47
C ASP A 199 4.50 -31.80 -9.80
N ASN A 200 4.10 -32.02 -8.56
CA ASN A 200 4.13 -33.31 -7.87
C ASN A 200 5.53 -33.96 -7.66
N GLN A 201 6.61 -33.20 -7.74
CA GLN A 201 7.98 -33.59 -7.32
C GLN A 201 8.64 -32.44 -6.52
N GLN A 202 9.80 -32.71 -5.90
CA GLN A 202 10.61 -31.66 -5.24
C GLN A 202 11.04 -30.61 -6.28
N GLY A 203 10.33 -29.50 -6.34
CA GLY A 203 10.63 -28.33 -7.17
C GLY A 203 11.63 -27.44 -6.45
N GLY A 204 12.46 -26.76 -7.22
CA GLY A 204 13.42 -25.81 -6.66
C GLY A 204 12.75 -24.52 -6.20
N ASP A 205 13.44 -23.80 -5.33
CA ASP A 205 12.99 -22.49 -4.83
C ASP A 205 13.03 -21.43 -5.93
N GLY A 206 12.22 -20.39 -5.79
CA GLY A 206 12.24 -19.21 -6.65
C GLY A 206 13.58 -18.45 -6.58
N GLY A 207 13.89 -17.75 -7.67
CA GLY A 207 15.02 -16.82 -7.71
C GLY A 207 14.67 -15.52 -6.99
N ASN A 208 15.68 -14.74 -6.61
CA ASN A 208 15.49 -13.40 -6.04
C ASN A 208 15.47 -12.35 -7.16
N LEU A 209 14.73 -11.27 -6.91
CA LEU A 209 14.65 -10.12 -7.81
C LEU A 209 15.09 -8.86 -7.07
N SER A 210 16.17 -8.23 -7.53
CA SER A 210 16.71 -7.01 -6.97
C SER A 210 16.62 -5.86 -7.98
N VAL A 211 15.97 -4.78 -7.60
CA VAL A 211 15.82 -3.57 -8.40
C VAL A 211 16.46 -2.40 -7.66
N ASN A 212 17.49 -1.81 -8.27
CA ASN A 212 18.14 -0.60 -7.84
C ASN A 212 17.98 0.47 -8.93
N ALA A 213 17.02 1.37 -8.75
CA ALA A 213 16.77 2.47 -9.67
C ALA A 213 17.25 3.78 -9.04
N ARG A 214 18.05 4.56 -9.77
CA ARG A 214 18.62 5.82 -9.26
C ARG A 214 17.59 6.94 -9.12
N ASP A 215 16.53 6.90 -9.94
CA ASP A 215 15.56 7.99 -10.03
C ASP A 215 14.15 7.53 -9.61
N ALA A 216 13.59 6.53 -10.30
CA ALA A 216 12.21 6.10 -10.07
C ALA A 216 11.91 4.67 -10.57
N VAL A 217 10.94 4.03 -9.94
CA VAL A 217 10.26 2.82 -10.41
C VAL A 217 8.77 3.12 -10.56
N THR A 218 8.21 2.85 -11.74
CA THR A 218 6.77 3.00 -12.00
C THR A 218 6.21 1.70 -12.56
N ILE A 219 5.16 1.18 -11.94
CA ILE A 219 4.45 -0.02 -12.37
C ILE A 219 2.99 0.35 -12.58
N THR A 220 2.51 0.20 -13.81
CA THR A 220 1.14 0.56 -14.17
C THR A 220 0.52 -0.54 -15.01
N GLY A 221 -0.48 -1.23 -14.44
CA GLY A 221 -1.23 -2.25 -15.16
C GLY A 221 -2.30 -1.65 -16.06
N ILE A 222 -3.38 -2.41 -16.29
CA ILE A 222 -4.56 -1.99 -17.03
C ILE A 222 -5.75 -2.05 -16.07
N ASN A 223 -6.58 -1.00 -16.05
CA ASN A 223 -7.76 -0.89 -15.17
C ASN A 223 -8.93 -1.86 -15.49
N ASP A 224 -8.73 -2.83 -16.38
CA ASP A 224 -9.72 -3.83 -16.80
C ASP A 224 -9.23 -5.25 -16.46
N ASP A 225 -10.15 -6.22 -16.34
CA ASP A 225 -9.92 -7.63 -15.90
C ASP A 225 -8.84 -8.46 -16.67
N GLY A 226 -8.09 -7.85 -17.60
CA GLY A 226 -7.21 -8.53 -18.54
C GLY A 226 -5.70 -8.32 -18.36
N GLY A 227 -5.21 -7.45 -17.46
CA GLY A 227 -3.78 -7.15 -17.45
C GLY A 227 -3.18 -6.46 -16.23
N ARG A 228 -2.37 -7.21 -15.49
CA ARG A 228 -1.51 -6.68 -14.42
C ARG A 228 -0.13 -6.39 -15.00
N ALA A 229 0.61 -5.45 -14.42
CA ALA A 229 2.04 -5.28 -14.68
C ALA A 229 2.80 -5.37 -13.35
N GLY A 230 4.02 -5.89 -13.35
CA GLY A 230 4.86 -5.79 -12.17
C GLY A 230 5.96 -6.82 -11.98
N LEU A 231 6.31 -7.01 -10.71
CA LEU A 231 7.41 -7.84 -10.25
C LEU A 231 6.83 -9.07 -9.53
N SER A 232 7.31 -10.27 -9.85
CA SER A 232 6.83 -11.52 -9.24
C SER A 232 7.99 -12.47 -8.90
N ALA A 233 7.94 -13.07 -7.72
CA ALA A 233 8.84 -14.14 -7.29
C ALA A 233 8.06 -15.33 -6.71
N ASP A 234 6.85 -15.57 -7.20
CA ASP A 234 5.87 -16.48 -6.59
C ASP A 234 6.29 -17.96 -6.60
N ALA A 235 5.83 -18.72 -5.60
CA ALA A 235 5.79 -20.18 -5.62
C ALA A 235 4.42 -20.59 -6.19
N LEU A 236 4.38 -20.95 -7.47
CA LEU A 236 3.15 -21.27 -8.20
C LEU A 236 2.55 -22.61 -7.79
N LYS A 237 1.31 -22.84 -8.23
CA LYS A 237 0.53 -24.01 -7.85
C LYS A 237 1.26 -25.31 -8.15
N GLY A 238 1.34 -26.18 -7.13
CA GLY A 238 2.05 -27.45 -7.20
C GLY A 238 3.51 -27.38 -6.74
N SER A 239 4.10 -26.17 -6.68
CA SER A 239 5.48 -25.98 -6.20
C SER A 239 5.64 -26.50 -4.78
N THR A 240 6.73 -27.23 -4.56
CA THR A 240 7.21 -27.61 -3.22
C THR A 240 8.37 -26.74 -2.75
N GLY A 241 8.96 -25.93 -3.63
CA GLY A 241 9.99 -24.94 -3.32
C GLY A 241 9.39 -23.60 -2.92
N ASP A 242 10.17 -22.83 -2.16
CA ASP A 242 9.76 -21.56 -1.58
C ASP A 242 9.76 -20.44 -2.64
N ALA A 243 8.96 -19.41 -2.42
CA ALA A 243 8.96 -18.20 -3.24
C ALA A 243 10.21 -17.34 -2.96
N GLY A 244 10.65 -16.56 -3.95
CA GLY A 244 11.87 -15.76 -3.87
C GLY A 244 11.69 -14.42 -3.14
N THR A 245 12.78 -13.72 -2.82
CA THR A 245 12.69 -12.36 -2.27
C THR A 245 12.70 -11.30 -3.37
N ILE A 246 11.81 -10.32 -3.27
CA ILE A 246 11.85 -9.09 -4.08
C ILE A 246 12.42 -7.96 -3.23
N GLN A 247 13.45 -7.29 -3.73
CA GLN A 247 14.01 -6.08 -3.13
C GLN A 247 13.96 -4.92 -4.12
N VAL A 248 13.45 -3.77 -3.67
CA VAL A 248 13.42 -2.54 -4.48
C VAL A 248 14.04 -1.39 -3.69
N THR A 249 15.00 -0.70 -4.32
CA THR A 249 15.63 0.52 -3.81
C THR A 249 15.52 1.61 -4.86
N THR A 250 14.88 2.73 -4.51
CA THR A 250 14.66 3.86 -5.43
C THR A 250 14.17 5.12 -4.68
N PRO A 251 14.50 6.34 -5.11
CA PRO A 251 13.91 7.54 -4.51
C PRO A 251 12.38 7.59 -4.59
N VAL A 252 11.80 7.12 -5.70
CA VAL A 252 10.34 7.10 -5.90
C VAL A 252 9.89 5.74 -6.41
N LEU A 253 8.88 5.17 -5.78
CA LEU A 253 8.18 3.96 -6.22
C LEU A 253 6.68 4.24 -6.32
N THR A 254 6.13 4.08 -7.51
CA THR A 254 4.69 4.25 -7.78
C THR A 254 4.11 2.99 -8.39
N LEU A 255 3.10 2.43 -7.74
CA LEU A 255 2.25 1.36 -8.29
C LEU A 255 0.86 1.95 -8.53
N ASN A 256 0.35 1.77 -9.74
CA ASN A 256 -0.95 2.30 -10.13
C ASN A 256 -1.71 1.30 -11.02
N GLN A 257 -3.02 1.42 -11.09
CA GLN A 257 -3.89 0.69 -12.02
C GLN A 257 -3.61 -0.83 -12.00
N GLN A 258 -3.79 -1.47 -10.84
CA GLN A 258 -3.46 -2.89 -10.64
C GLN A 258 -1.97 -3.25 -10.87
N GLY A 259 -1.06 -2.29 -10.68
CA GLY A 259 0.39 -2.54 -10.63
C GLY A 259 0.79 -3.35 -9.39
N VAL A 260 1.78 -4.24 -9.54
CA VAL A 260 2.02 -5.32 -8.56
C VAL A 260 3.48 -5.47 -8.16
N ILE A 261 3.69 -5.84 -6.89
CA ILE A 261 4.91 -6.49 -6.42
C ILE A 261 4.49 -7.67 -5.55
N GLN A 262 4.77 -8.90 -5.98
CA GLN A 262 4.27 -10.09 -5.28
C GLN A 262 5.31 -11.19 -5.12
N SER A 263 5.32 -11.81 -3.94
CA SER A 263 6.08 -13.03 -3.67
C SER A 263 5.23 -14.01 -2.84
N SER A 264 4.14 -14.45 -3.45
CA SER A 264 3.12 -15.29 -2.83
C SER A 264 3.38 -16.77 -3.07
N THR A 265 2.71 -17.64 -2.31
CA THR A 265 2.68 -19.09 -2.52
C THR A 265 1.29 -19.61 -2.88
N GLN A 266 1.25 -20.56 -3.81
CA GLN A 266 0.09 -21.37 -4.21
C GLN A 266 0.38 -22.88 -4.00
N GLY A 267 1.53 -23.20 -3.43
CA GLY A 267 2.06 -24.54 -3.26
C GLY A 267 2.23 -24.93 -1.80
N SER A 268 3.12 -25.88 -1.55
CA SER A 268 3.50 -26.27 -0.19
C SER A 268 4.73 -25.54 0.34
N GLY A 269 5.53 -24.92 -0.54
CA GLY A 269 6.62 -24.03 -0.15
C GLY A 269 6.08 -22.70 0.41
N ALA A 270 6.87 -22.03 1.23
CA ALA A 270 6.51 -20.77 1.86
C ALA A 270 6.48 -19.61 0.85
N GLY A 271 5.67 -18.59 1.15
CA GLY A 271 5.73 -17.28 0.51
C GLY A 271 7.06 -16.58 0.80
N GLY A 272 7.49 -15.72 -0.11
CA GLY A 272 8.78 -15.07 -0.04
C GLY A 272 8.67 -13.73 0.68
N HIS A 273 9.69 -12.89 0.53
CA HIS A 273 9.70 -11.58 1.18
C HIS A 273 9.68 -10.44 0.17
N VAL A 274 9.03 -9.34 0.53
CA VAL A 274 9.14 -8.07 -0.19
C VAL A 274 9.83 -7.05 0.71
N LYS A 275 10.92 -6.44 0.20
CA LYS A 275 11.73 -5.46 0.93
C LYS A 275 11.85 -4.17 0.13
N LEU A 276 11.24 -3.09 0.61
CA LEU A 276 11.22 -1.79 -0.06
C LEU A 276 12.00 -0.77 0.76
N ASN A 277 13.03 -0.18 0.17
CA ASN A 277 13.77 0.95 0.72
C ASN A 277 13.64 2.13 -0.26
N VAL A 278 12.67 3.01 -0.01
CA VAL A 278 12.32 4.05 -0.99
C VAL A 278 12.17 5.42 -0.33
N GLY A 279 12.24 6.50 -1.12
CA GLY A 279 12.03 7.86 -0.61
C GLY A 279 10.55 8.24 -0.50
N ILE A 280 9.76 7.87 -1.50
CA ILE A 280 8.31 8.02 -1.54
C ILE A 280 7.71 6.75 -2.14
N LEU A 281 6.71 6.19 -1.47
CA LEU A 281 5.92 5.07 -1.94
C LEU A 281 4.45 5.47 -2.13
N THR A 282 3.93 5.26 -3.33
CA THR A 282 2.51 5.51 -3.64
C THR A 282 1.89 4.27 -4.27
N LEU A 283 0.80 3.80 -3.67
CA LEU A 283 -0.07 2.76 -4.23
C LEU A 283 -1.45 3.37 -4.49
N ASP A 284 -1.91 3.27 -5.73
CA ASP A 284 -3.18 3.86 -6.15
C ASP A 284 -3.94 2.95 -7.12
N ASN A 285 -5.26 3.15 -7.23
CA ASN A 285 -6.17 2.42 -8.12
C ASN A 285 -5.96 0.89 -8.10
N ARG A 286 -6.23 0.27 -6.94
CA ARG A 286 -6.12 -1.18 -6.72
C ARG A 286 -4.73 -1.75 -7.01
N ALA A 287 -3.67 -0.96 -6.81
CA ALA A 287 -2.30 -1.46 -6.74
C ALA A 287 -2.12 -2.37 -5.51
N TYR A 288 -1.24 -3.37 -5.58
CA TYR A 288 -1.00 -4.30 -4.48
C TYR A 288 0.45 -4.72 -4.32
N ILE A 289 0.86 -4.82 -3.06
CA ILE A 289 2.09 -5.50 -2.64
C ILE A 289 1.67 -6.72 -1.82
N SER A 290 2.12 -7.92 -2.18
CA SER A 290 1.65 -9.14 -1.52
C SER A 290 2.68 -10.24 -1.30
N THR A 291 2.51 -10.98 -0.20
CA THR A 291 3.25 -12.21 0.11
C THR A 291 2.32 -13.31 0.61
N ASP A 292 1.16 -13.46 -0.03
CA ASP A 292 0.07 -14.32 0.46
C ASP A 292 0.36 -15.82 0.35
N SER A 293 -0.27 -16.60 1.21
CA SER A 293 -0.54 -18.02 1.03
C SER A 293 -1.92 -18.20 0.44
N LEU A 294 -2.00 -18.45 -0.86
CA LEU A 294 -3.25 -18.46 -1.62
C LEU A 294 -4.07 -19.73 -1.39
N LYS A 295 -5.32 -19.72 -1.87
CA LYS A 295 -6.27 -20.81 -1.67
C LYS A 295 -5.72 -22.15 -2.13
N GLY A 296 -5.64 -23.12 -1.22
CA GLY A 296 -5.13 -24.47 -1.46
C GLY A 296 -3.63 -24.62 -1.24
N ALA A 297 -2.91 -23.54 -0.93
CA ALA A 297 -1.54 -23.61 -0.44
C ALA A 297 -1.49 -24.18 0.99
N THR A 298 -0.41 -24.88 1.29
CA THR A 298 -0.10 -25.35 2.65
C THR A 298 1.12 -24.66 3.25
N GLY A 299 1.91 -23.96 2.43
CA GLY A 299 3.02 -23.14 2.89
C GLY A 299 2.53 -21.86 3.56
N ASP A 300 3.34 -21.32 4.46
CA ASP A 300 3.02 -20.08 5.17
C ASP A 300 3.15 -18.86 4.25
N ALA A 301 2.40 -17.81 4.55
CA ALA A 301 2.58 -16.52 3.89
C ALA A 301 3.90 -15.87 4.33
N GLY A 302 4.39 -14.96 3.50
CA GLY A 302 5.70 -14.36 3.64
C GLY A 302 5.73 -13.12 4.54
N ALA A 303 6.66 -12.20 4.27
CA ALA A 303 6.74 -10.95 5.03
C ALA A 303 7.06 -9.75 4.17
N ILE A 304 6.47 -8.61 4.53
CA ILE A 304 6.63 -7.33 3.84
C ILE A 304 7.33 -6.34 4.77
N TYR A 305 8.42 -5.76 4.28
CA TYR A 305 9.20 -4.73 4.97
C TYR A 305 9.23 -3.48 4.10
N VAL A 306 8.76 -2.36 4.64
CA VAL A 306 8.78 -1.06 3.95
C VAL A 306 9.45 -0.02 4.83
N ASN A 307 10.49 0.60 4.29
CA ASN A 307 11.16 1.76 4.87
C ASN A 307 11.03 2.93 3.90
N THR A 308 10.28 3.97 4.28
CA THR A 308 10.07 5.16 3.45
C THR A 308 9.66 6.38 4.25
N PRO A 309 10.21 7.58 4.00
CA PRO A 309 9.70 8.81 4.62
C PRO A 309 8.20 9.06 4.43
N VAL A 310 7.64 8.66 3.28
CA VAL A 310 6.22 8.88 2.95
C VAL A 310 5.64 7.64 2.28
N LEU A 311 4.48 7.18 2.79
CA LEU A 311 3.67 6.11 2.21
C LEU A 311 2.21 6.57 2.07
N THR A 312 1.68 6.48 0.85
CA THR A 312 0.27 6.76 0.56
C THR A 312 -0.37 5.54 -0.11
N LEU A 313 -1.47 5.06 0.46
CA LEU A 313 -2.35 4.06 -0.12
C LEU A 313 -3.72 4.70 -0.37
N SER A 314 -4.21 4.61 -1.61
CA SER A 314 -5.50 5.15 -2.02
C SER A 314 -6.26 4.21 -2.97
N GLN A 315 -7.57 4.42 -3.08
CA GLN A 315 -8.48 3.81 -4.07
C GLN A 315 -8.39 2.28 -4.11
N GLY A 316 -8.69 1.62 -3.00
CA GLY A 316 -8.72 0.17 -2.86
C GLY A 316 -7.37 -0.52 -3.05
N SER A 317 -6.26 0.20 -2.89
CA SER A 317 -4.92 -0.39 -2.92
C SER A 317 -4.60 -1.17 -1.63
N ALA A 318 -3.65 -2.10 -1.71
CA ALA A 318 -3.39 -3.05 -0.62
C ALA A 318 -1.90 -3.34 -0.38
N ILE A 319 -1.54 -3.51 0.89
CA ILE A 319 -0.31 -4.19 1.32
C ILE A 319 -0.74 -5.39 2.16
N GLN A 320 -0.52 -6.61 1.68
CA GLN A 320 -1.14 -7.80 2.29
C GLN A 320 -0.20 -8.99 2.42
N SER A 321 -0.35 -9.76 3.50
CA SER A 321 0.36 -11.02 3.67
C SER A 321 -0.55 -12.08 4.28
N ASP A 322 -1.60 -12.42 3.55
CA ASP A 322 -2.71 -13.22 4.02
C ASP A 322 -2.50 -14.71 3.88
N THR A 323 -3.25 -15.50 4.64
CA THR A 323 -3.47 -16.93 4.37
C THR A 323 -4.93 -17.22 4.00
N LEU A 324 -5.12 -17.74 2.79
CA LEU A 324 -6.36 -18.33 2.29
C LEU A 324 -6.27 -19.87 2.25
N GLY A 325 -5.08 -20.41 2.56
CA GLY A 325 -4.77 -21.83 2.64
C GLY A 325 -4.86 -22.39 4.05
N SER A 326 -4.01 -23.37 4.35
CA SER A 326 -3.84 -23.92 5.71
C SER A 326 -2.56 -23.45 6.41
N GLY A 327 -1.66 -22.77 5.70
CA GLY A 327 -0.47 -22.16 6.28
C GLY A 327 -0.82 -20.98 7.20
N ALA A 328 0.14 -20.53 7.98
CA ALA A 328 0.03 -19.31 8.78
C ALA A 328 -0.01 -18.06 7.89
N GLY A 329 -0.66 -17.00 8.39
CA GLY A 329 -0.59 -15.66 7.84
C GLY A 329 0.82 -15.08 8.06
N GLY A 330 1.19 -14.13 7.21
CA GLY A 330 2.50 -13.52 7.24
C GLY A 330 2.51 -12.23 8.05
N SER A 331 3.58 -11.45 7.92
CA SER A 331 3.77 -10.22 8.71
C SER A 331 4.05 -9.00 7.84
N VAL A 332 3.67 -7.83 8.35
CA VAL A 332 3.95 -6.55 7.71
C VAL A 332 4.65 -5.64 8.73
N THR A 333 5.82 -5.11 8.36
CA THR A 333 6.55 -4.13 9.17
C THR A 333 6.82 -2.88 8.35
N LEU A 334 6.35 -1.73 8.83
CA LEU A 334 6.50 -0.44 8.17
C LEU A 334 7.23 0.55 9.07
N ASP A 335 8.35 1.08 8.59
CA ASP A 335 9.08 2.21 9.17
C ASP A 335 8.85 3.43 8.26
N VAL A 336 7.93 4.33 8.67
CA VAL A 336 7.42 5.38 7.79
C VAL A 336 7.32 6.72 8.49
N GLY A 337 7.81 7.82 7.90
CA GLY A 337 7.55 9.15 8.48
C GLY A 337 6.05 9.47 8.50
N PHE A 338 5.45 9.61 7.32
CA PHE A 338 4.03 9.92 7.16
C PHE A 338 3.29 8.80 6.43
N LEU A 339 2.34 8.16 7.10
CA LEU A 339 1.49 7.12 6.54
C LEU A 339 0.06 7.66 6.32
N THR A 340 -0.41 7.64 5.06
CA THR A 340 -1.80 7.94 4.70
C THR A 340 -2.47 6.72 4.08
N ILE A 341 -3.62 6.33 4.63
CA ILE A 341 -4.46 5.26 4.10
C ILE A 341 -5.84 5.86 3.84
N GLU A 342 -6.24 5.95 2.59
CA GLU A 342 -7.49 6.57 2.20
C GLU A 342 -8.24 5.77 1.14
N SER A 343 -9.52 6.11 0.95
CA SER A 343 -10.39 5.52 -0.07
C SER A 343 -10.31 4.00 -0.11
N ASP A 344 -10.93 3.34 0.87
CA ASP A 344 -11.04 1.88 1.05
C ASP A 344 -9.73 1.05 1.06
N ALA A 345 -8.56 1.71 0.97
CA ALA A 345 -7.27 1.05 0.97
C ALA A 345 -6.95 0.31 2.29
N VAL A 346 -6.12 -0.72 2.20
CA VAL A 346 -5.93 -1.67 3.31
C VAL A 346 -4.47 -2.08 3.51
N ILE A 347 -4.08 -2.26 4.77
CA ILE A 347 -2.87 -3.00 5.17
C ILE A 347 -3.31 -4.21 5.98
N GLU A 348 -2.93 -5.40 5.56
CA GLU A 348 -3.59 -6.62 6.01
C GLU A 348 -2.64 -7.79 6.25
N THR A 349 -2.87 -8.48 7.36
CA THR A 349 -2.42 -9.86 7.56
C THR A 349 -3.64 -10.61 8.05
N GLY A 350 -4.26 -11.43 7.22
CA GLY A 350 -5.52 -12.11 7.54
C GLY A 350 -5.43 -13.63 7.41
N SER A 351 -6.35 -14.33 8.09
CA SER A 351 -6.59 -15.77 7.91
C SER A 351 -8.03 -15.99 7.46
N TRP A 352 -8.22 -16.13 6.16
CA TRP A 352 -9.55 -16.17 5.51
C TRP A 352 -10.10 -17.59 5.31
N SER A 353 -9.37 -18.61 5.75
CA SER A 353 -9.78 -20.01 5.67
C SER A 353 -10.72 -20.38 6.82
N LYS A 354 -12.01 -20.56 6.49
CA LYS A 354 -13.09 -20.85 7.46
C LYS A 354 -12.97 -22.18 8.21
N GLN A 355 -12.06 -23.08 7.79
CA GLN A 355 -11.95 -24.44 8.33
C GLN A 355 -10.60 -24.72 8.96
N ALA A 356 -9.50 -24.35 8.29
CA ALA A 356 -8.16 -24.77 8.65
C ALA A 356 -7.10 -23.67 8.47
N GLY A 357 -7.49 -22.39 8.54
CA GLY A 357 -6.54 -21.29 8.47
C GLY A 357 -5.56 -21.32 9.63
N GLY A 358 -4.28 -21.10 9.34
CA GLY A 358 -3.24 -20.92 10.36
C GLY A 358 -3.43 -19.63 11.14
N ASN A 359 -2.60 -19.45 12.17
CA ASN A 359 -2.56 -18.22 12.95
C ASN A 359 -2.18 -17.05 12.05
N VAL A 360 -2.77 -15.90 12.33
CA VAL A 360 -2.47 -14.64 11.65
C VAL A 360 -1.14 -14.10 12.18
N GLY A 361 -0.31 -13.53 11.30
CA GLY A 361 0.90 -12.84 11.72
C GLY A 361 0.64 -11.40 12.14
N ASP A 362 1.71 -10.65 12.41
CA ASP A 362 1.59 -9.34 13.04
C ASP A 362 1.77 -8.19 12.03
N ILE A 363 1.14 -7.06 12.32
CA ILE A 363 1.40 -5.76 11.69
C ILE A 363 2.09 -4.85 12.71
N ILE A 364 3.28 -4.37 12.37
CA ILE A 364 4.08 -3.44 13.19
C ILE A 364 4.31 -2.16 12.41
N LEU A 365 3.84 -1.03 12.95
CA LEU A 365 3.99 0.30 12.35
C LEU A 365 4.80 1.20 13.26
N ASN A 366 5.98 1.64 12.80
CA ASN A 366 6.75 2.71 13.43
C ASN A 366 6.61 3.95 12.55
N VAL A 367 5.85 4.95 13.03
CA VAL A 367 5.54 6.14 12.25
C VAL A 367 5.71 7.45 13.00
N ASP A 368 5.84 8.57 12.29
CA ASP A 368 5.67 9.89 12.93
C ASP A 368 4.18 10.22 13.02
N ASP A 369 3.47 10.12 11.90
CA ASP A 369 2.04 10.43 11.80
C ASP A 369 1.31 9.36 10.96
N LEU A 370 0.18 8.88 11.48
CA LEU A 370 -0.77 8.00 10.80
C LEU A 370 -2.09 8.74 10.56
N LYS A 371 -2.50 8.82 9.30
CA LYS A 371 -3.80 9.34 8.90
C LYS A 371 -4.59 8.29 8.12
N MET A 372 -5.77 7.97 8.61
CA MET A 372 -6.72 7.04 7.97
C MET A 372 -8.02 7.78 7.70
N THR A 373 -8.43 7.86 6.44
CA THR A 373 -9.65 8.58 6.03
C THR A 373 -10.50 7.79 5.04
N GLY A 374 -11.81 8.01 5.03
CA GLY A 374 -12.67 7.53 3.95
C GLY A 374 -12.58 6.01 3.75
N GLY A 375 -12.70 5.24 4.83
CA GLY A 375 -12.72 3.77 4.77
C GLY A 375 -11.37 3.07 4.72
N GLY A 376 -10.24 3.78 4.89
CA GLY A 376 -8.91 3.16 5.01
C GLY A 376 -8.76 2.29 6.28
N ARG A 377 -8.18 1.09 6.16
CA ARG A 377 -8.18 0.06 7.22
C ARG A 377 -6.81 -0.59 7.46
N ILE A 378 -6.56 -1.02 8.69
CA ILE A 378 -5.43 -1.90 9.05
C ILE A 378 -6.00 -3.13 9.78
N ILE A 379 -5.69 -4.33 9.29
CA ILE A 379 -6.44 -5.55 9.64
C ILE A 379 -5.50 -6.71 9.98
N THR A 380 -5.69 -7.31 11.16
CA THR A 380 -5.04 -8.55 11.65
C THR A 380 -6.07 -9.62 12.04
N GLU A 381 -7.00 -9.92 11.14
CA GLU A 381 -8.20 -10.72 11.44
C GLU A 381 -8.10 -12.22 11.12
N THR A 382 -8.79 -13.04 11.94
CA THR A 382 -9.00 -14.47 11.67
C THR A 382 -10.48 -14.80 11.44
N TRP A 383 -10.73 -15.65 10.45
CA TRP A 383 -12.06 -16.16 10.10
C TRP A 383 -12.21 -17.67 10.31
N GLY A 384 -11.18 -18.30 10.89
CA GLY A 384 -11.07 -19.75 11.06
C GLY A 384 -10.70 -20.16 12.47
N ALA A 385 -9.97 -21.27 12.56
CA ALA A 385 -9.48 -21.82 13.82
C ALA A 385 -8.17 -21.17 14.32
N GLY A 386 -7.40 -20.53 13.43
CA GLY A 386 -6.19 -19.79 13.79
C GLY A 386 -6.50 -18.57 14.66
N GLN A 387 -5.57 -18.18 15.53
CA GLN A 387 -5.69 -16.98 16.36
C GLN A 387 -5.52 -15.71 15.52
N GLY A 388 -6.18 -14.61 15.92
CA GLY A 388 -5.97 -13.27 15.37
C GLY A 388 -4.56 -12.75 15.66
N GLY A 389 -4.09 -11.83 14.81
CA GLY A 389 -2.72 -11.31 14.86
C GLY A 389 -2.61 -10.06 15.73
N ASN A 390 -1.39 -9.64 16.04
CA ASN A 390 -1.15 -8.41 16.79
C ASN A 390 -0.98 -7.22 15.85
N LEU A 391 -1.61 -6.10 16.20
CA LEU A 391 -1.44 -4.81 15.56
C LEU A 391 -0.76 -3.85 16.54
N ILE A 392 0.50 -3.50 16.25
CA ILE A 392 1.33 -2.66 17.12
C ILE A 392 1.68 -1.38 16.38
N ILE A 393 1.26 -0.24 16.91
CA ILE A 393 1.49 1.08 16.32
C ILE A 393 2.27 1.95 17.31
N HIS A 394 3.49 2.32 16.92
CA HIS A 394 4.29 3.34 17.58
C HIS A 394 4.27 4.59 16.70
N ALA A 395 3.42 5.56 17.01
CA ALA A 395 3.32 6.82 16.28
C ALA A 395 3.89 7.98 17.12
N HIS A 396 4.93 8.64 16.63
CA HIS A 396 5.66 9.67 17.38
C HIS A 396 4.79 10.90 17.72
N ASN A 397 3.91 11.32 16.81
CA ASN A 397 3.12 12.55 16.93
C ASN A 397 1.63 12.26 17.08
N ALA A 398 1.01 11.69 16.05
CA ALA A 398 -0.44 11.53 16.02
C ALA A 398 -0.94 10.34 15.19
N VAL A 399 -2.08 9.81 15.62
CA VAL A 399 -2.92 8.88 14.87
C VAL A 399 -4.31 9.53 14.72
N ILE A 400 -4.76 9.68 13.48
CA ILE A 400 -6.08 10.23 13.14
C ILE A 400 -6.83 9.21 12.29
N ILE A 401 -7.99 8.78 12.76
CA ILE A 401 -8.85 7.80 12.09
C ILE A 401 -10.23 8.41 11.94
N THR A 402 -10.69 8.62 10.72
CA THR A 402 -11.97 9.28 10.48
C THR A 402 -12.69 8.87 9.20
N GLY A 403 -14.02 8.77 9.30
CA GLY A 403 -14.89 8.65 8.16
C GLY A 403 -15.10 7.22 7.67
N VAL A 404 -16.06 7.13 6.76
CA VAL A 404 -16.59 5.88 6.19
C VAL A 404 -16.67 6.04 4.68
N GLU A 405 -16.38 4.98 3.93
CA GLU A 405 -16.65 4.89 2.50
C GLU A 405 -17.42 3.61 2.18
N GLY A 406 -18.66 3.77 1.73
CA GLY A 406 -19.54 2.63 1.46
C GLY A 406 -19.78 1.78 2.73
N ASN A 407 -19.31 0.53 2.70
CA ASN A 407 -19.38 -0.40 3.83
C ASN A 407 -18.06 -0.47 4.63
N TYR A 408 -17.07 0.34 4.27
CA TYR A 408 -15.77 0.34 4.90
C TYR A 408 -15.67 1.54 5.85
N THR A 409 -15.53 1.25 7.13
CA THR A 409 -15.24 2.27 8.14
C THR A 409 -13.73 2.36 8.35
N SER A 410 -13.20 3.57 8.53
CA SER A 410 -11.79 3.71 8.87
C SER A 410 -11.52 3.17 10.27
N GLY A 411 -10.51 2.31 10.41
CA GLY A 411 -10.21 1.72 11.70
C GLY A 411 -9.07 0.71 11.75
N LEU A 412 -8.75 0.35 13.00
CA LEU A 412 -7.80 -0.69 13.36
C LEU A 412 -8.57 -1.95 13.75
N TYR A 413 -8.23 -3.10 13.18
CA TYR A 413 -8.98 -4.34 13.38
C TYR A 413 -8.02 -5.48 13.72
N ALA A 414 -8.25 -6.17 14.83
CA ALA A 414 -7.54 -7.38 15.26
C ALA A 414 -8.55 -8.45 15.73
N GLY A 415 -9.59 -8.66 14.94
CA GLY A 415 -10.76 -9.45 15.33
C GLY A 415 -10.72 -10.94 14.99
N ALA A 416 -11.70 -11.66 15.51
CA ALA A 416 -12.01 -13.05 15.20
C ALA A 416 -13.48 -13.21 14.78
N LEU A 417 -13.77 -12.77 13.55
CA LEU A 417 -15.13 -12.62 13.02
C LEU A 417 -15.66 -13.87 12.27
N GLY A 418 -14.89 -14.95 12.27
CA GLY A 418 -15.28 -16.19 11.62
C GLY A 418 -16.47 -16.91 12.27
N LYS A 419 -17.23 -17.66 11.47
CA LYS A 419 -18.16 -18.71 11.94
C LYS A 419 -17.65 -20.07 11.53
N ASN A 420 -16.62 -20.58 12.21
CA ASN A 420 -16.11 -21.90 11.88
C ASN A 420 -17.22 -22.94 12.13
N PRO A 421 -17.64 -23.74 11.11
CA PRO A 421 -18.70 -24.73 11.28
C PRO A 421 -18.43 -25.77 12.37
N ASN A 422 -17.15 -25.99 12.70
CA ASN A 422 -16.73 -26.94 13.73
C ASN A 422 -16.75 -26.35 15.15
N GLY A 423 -17.04 -25.04 15.30
CA GLY A 423 -17.13 -24.36 16.60
C GLY A 423 -15.80 -24.13 17.31
N ASN A 424 -14.66 -24.29 16.63
CA ASN A 424 -13.31 -24.13 17.18
C ASN A 424 -12.63 -22.85 16.67
N ASN A 425 -13.33 -21.72 16.73
CA ASN A 425 -12.80 -20.42 16.33
C ASN A 425 -11.57 -20.02 17.17
N GLY A 426 -10.59 -19.37 16.54
CA GLY A 426 -9.51 -18.70 17.26
C GLY A 426 -10.00 -17.43 17.96
N ASN A 427 -9.29 -16.99 18.99
CA ASN A 427 -9.57 -15.74 19.69
C ASN A 427 -9.12 -14.53 18.85
N ALA A 428 -9.70 -13.38 19.15
CA ALA A 428 -9.23 -12.11 18.61
C ALA A 428 -7.82 -11.77 19.14
N GLY A 429 -7.12 -10.91 18.40
CA GLY A 429 -5.73 -10.55 18.63
C GLY A 429 -5.54 -9.40 19.63
N TYR A 430 -4.40 -8.75 19.50
CA TYR A 430 -3.97 -7.64 20.34
C TYR A 430 -3.86 -6.36 19.51
N ILE A 431 -4.32 -5.22 20.06
CA ILE A 431 -4.06 -3.89 19.51
C ILE A 431 -3.29 -3.07 20.54
N GLU A 432 -2.15 -2.54 20.13
CA GLU A 432 -1.39 -1.55 20.89
C GLU A 432 -1.20 -0.28 20.08
N VAL A 433 -1.53 0.86 20.68
CA VAL A 433 -1.26 2.17 20.08
C VAL A 433 -0.55 3.06 21.10
N THR A 434 0.70 3.39 20.80
CA THR A 434 1.49 4.36 21.54
C THR A 434 1.65 5.63 20.72
N THR A 435 1.12 6.76 21.20
CA THR A 435 1.25 8.06 20.51
C THR A 435 0.92 9.26 21.38
N SER A 436 1.46 10.45 21.08
CA SER A 436 1.04 11.65 21.82
C SER A 436 -0.45 11.98 21.62
N LYS A 437 -1.02 11.74 20.43
CA LYS A 437 -2.42 12.05 20.16
C LYS A 437 -3.10 10.97 19.34
N LEU A 438 -4.15 10.37 19.88
CA LEU A 438 -5.08 9.52 19.13
C LEU A 438 -6.43 10.23 19.00
N THR A 439 -6.90 10.39 17.76
CA THR A 439 -8.22 10.95 17.46
C THR A 439 -9.00 9.98 16.59
N LEU A 440 -10.12 9.50 17.14
CA LEU A 440 -11.18 8.81 16.41
C LEU A 440 -12.31 9.81 16.23
N ASP A 441 -12.74 10.02 15.00
CA ASP A 441 -13.79 10.96 14.65
C ASP A 441 -14.67 10.41 13.52
N ASP A 442 -15.90 10.90 13.40
CA ASP A 442 -16.86 10.52 12.35
C ASP A 442 -16.94 8.99 12.13
N GLY A 443 -17.23 8.27 13.22
CA GLY A 443 -17.34 6.81 13.22
C GLY A 443 -16.01 6.04 13.18
N GLY A 444 -14.86 6.66 13.45
CA GLY A 444 -13.56 5.97 13.50
C GLY A 444 -13.50 4.84 14.55
N LEU A 445 -12.83 3.74 14.22
CA LEU A 445 -12.89 2.49 15.01
C LEU A 445 -11.53 1.93 15.47
N VAL A 446 -11.53 1.28 16.64
CA VAL A 446 -10.49 0.36 17.12
C VAL A 446 -11.14 -0.92 17.65
N ILE A 447 -10.98 -2.03 16.93
CA ILE A 447 -11.81 -3.23 17.06
C ILE A 447 -10.96 -4.48 17.30
N GLY A 448 -11.09 -5.04 18.50
CA GLY A 448 -10.59 -6.37 18.87
C GLY A 448 -11.75 -7.33 19.14
N GLU A 449 -12.79 -7.30 18.32
CA GLU A 449 -14.01 -8.09 18.54
C GLU A 449 -13.88 -9.54 18.11
N ALA A 450 -14.69 -10.40 18.72
CA ALA A 450 -14.86 -11.79 18.27
C ALA A 450 -16.34 -12.14 18.11
N GLU A 451 -16.63 -13.10 17.24
CA GLU A 451 -18.00 -13.59 17.12
C GLU A 451 -18.24 -14.86 17.95
N ARG A 452 -17.34 -15.85 17.87
CA ARG A 452 -17.56 -17.19 18.50
C ARG A 452 -16.44 -17.61 19.45
N ALA A 453 -15.55 -16.68 19.79
CA ALA A 453 -14.37 -16.90 20.62
C ALA A 453 -14.17 -15.72 21.56
N SER A 454 -13.09 -15.73 22.36
CA SER A 454 -12.84 -14.64 23.30
C SER A 454 -12.46 -13.35 22.57
N GLY A 455 -12.93 -12.22 23.10
CA GLY A 455 -12.56 -10.89 22.61
C GLY A 455 -11.07 -10.60 22.81
N GLY A 456 -10.57 -9.65 22.03
CA GLY A 456 -9.16 -9.28 21.99
C GLY A 456 -8.74 -8.39 23.14
N VAL A 457 -7.47 -7.98 23.13
CA VAL A 457 -6.94 -7.02 24.10
C VAL A 457 -6.55 -5.75 23.38
N ILE A 458 -7.03 -4.60 23.86
CA ILE A 458 -6.73 -3.28 23.33
C ILE A 458 -6.02 -2.49 24.42
N THR A 459 -4.82 -2.00 24.13
CA THR A 459 -4.05 -1.13 25.03
C THR A 459 -3.68 0.15 24.30
N LEU A 460 -4.10 1.28 24.85
CA LEU A 460 -3.78 2.60 24.29
C LEU A 460 -2.93 3.38 25.30
N GLN A 461 -1.73 3.77 24.89
CA GLN A 461 -0.79 4.58 25.66
C GLN A 461 -0.63 5.94 24.97
N VAL A 462 -1.38 6.93 25.43
CA VAL A 462 -1.46 8.22 24.75
C VAL A 462 -1.41 9.42 25.69
N ASP A 463 -0.97 10.59 25.22
CA ASP A 463 -1.14 11.82 26.02
C ASP A 463 -2.60 12.30 25.92
N HIS A 464 -3.15 12.29 24.70
CA HIS A 464 -4.50 12.76 24.43
C HIS A 464 -5.29 11.78 23.57
N LEU A 465 -6.39 11.26 24.12
CA LEU A 465 -7.38 10.46 23.41
C LEU A 465 -8.65 11.28 23.17
N LYS A 466 -9.10 11.34 21.92
CA LYS A 466 -10.39 11.91 21.52
C LYS A 466 -11.21 10.87 20.77
N LEU A 467 -12.40 10.57 21.28
CA LEU A 467 -13.45 9.86 20.56
C LEU A 467 -14.58 10.85 20.34
N LEU A 468 -14.91 11.10 19.08
CA LEU A 468 -15.91 12.08 18.67
C LEU A 468 -16.88 11.44 17.67
N ASN A 469 -18.10 11.98 17.60
CA ASN A 469 -19.08 11.70 16.55
C ASN A 469 -19.29 10.19 16.27
N GLY A 470 -19.72 9.44 17.30
CA GLY A 470 -20.03 8.02 17.17
C GLY A 470 -18.83 7.09 16.96
N SER A 471 -17.64 7.50 17.40
CA SER A 471 -16.44 6.64 17.34
C SER A 471 -16.45 5.56 18.41
N GLU A 472 -15.82 4.41 18.13
CA GLU A 472 -15.88 3.25 19.02
C GLU A 472 -14.52 2.56 19.22
N ILE A 473 -14.27 2.17 20.47
CA ILE A 473 -13.22 1.20 20.84
C ILE A 473 -13.92 -0.03 21.39
N SER A 474 -13.82 -1.17 20.73
CA SER A 474 -14.56 -2.38 21.15
C SER A 474 -13.68 -3.62 21.16
N SER A 475 -13.69 -4.33 22.28
CA SER A 475 -13.18 -5.70 22.39
C SER A 475 -14.32 -6.70 22.70
N SER A 476 -15.53 -6.38 22.24
CA SER A 476 -16.75 -7.13 22.58
C SER A 476 -16.83 -8.49 21.87
N VAL A 477 -17.69 -9.37 22.40
CA VAL A 477 -18.05 -10.64 21.77
C VAL A 477 -19.52 -10.67 21.39
N SER A 478 -19.76 -10.83 20.09
CA SER A 478 -21.05 -10.61 19.46
C SER A 478 -21.80 -11.90 19.07
N GLY A 479 -21.33 -13.10 19.40
CA GLY A 479 -22.07 -14.35 19.16
C GLY A 479 -22.67 -14.96 20.42
N ASP A 480 -23.48 -15.99 20.21
CA ASP A 480 -24.22 -16.70 21.27
C ASP A 480 -23.45 -17.87 21.89
N ASP A 481 -22.17 -18.01 21.58
CA ASP A 481 -21.32 -19.01 22.24
C ASP A 481 -20.87 -18.47 23.60
N PHE A 482 -20.73 -19.36 24.58
CA PHE A 482 -20.27 -18.98 25.91
C PHE A 482 -18.79 -18.59 25.86
N SER A 483 -18.53 -17.29 25.74
CA SER A 483 -17.21 -16.72 25.46
C SER A 483 -17.03 -15.39 26.18
N ASP A 484 -15.82 -15.10 26.61
CA ASP A 484 -15.57 -13.94 27.46
C ASP A 484 -15.28 -12.70 26.61
N GLY A 485 -15.81 -11.55 27.07
CA GLY A 485 -15.47 -10.24 26.53
C GLY A 485 -13.97 -9.97 26.64
N GLY A 486 -13.44 -9.17 25.72
CA GLY A 486 -12.03 -8.78 25.70
C GLY A 486 -11.65 -7.78 26.79
N ASN A 487 -10.46 -7.20 26.71
CA ASN A 487 -10.00 -6.19 27.66
C ASN A 487 -9.61 -4.91 26.95
N VAL A 488 -9.99 -3.77 27.52
CA VAL A 488 -9.58 -2.43 27.06
C VAL A 488 -8.84 -1.71 28.19
N THR A 489 -7.61 -1.29 27.93
CA THR A 489 -6.82 -0.49 28.87
C THR A 489 -6.44 0.84 28.22
N LEU A 490 -6.83 1.93 28.85
CA LEU A 490 -6.53 3.29 28.42
C LEU A 490 -5.59 3.94 29.42
N ASN A 491 -4.38 4.27 28.97
CA ASN A 491 -3.40 5.04 29.73
C ASN A 491 -3.24 6.39 29.03
N GLY A 492 -3.77 7.45 29.66
CA GLY A 492 -3.99 8.76 29.07
C GLY A 492 -3.53 9.91 29.97
N ALA A 493 -3.05 11.04 29.45
CA ALA A 493 -3.11 12.27 30.25
C ALA A 493 -4.55 12.82 30.24
N ASN A 494 -5.21 12.83 29.07
CA ASN A 494 -6.59 13.29 28.91
C ASN A 494 -7.37 12.36 27.99
N VAL A 495 -8.55 11.93 28.42
CA VAL A 495 -9.49 11.14 27.60
C VAL A 495 -10.80 11.90 27.44
N VAL A 496 -11.22 12.07 26.20
CA VAL A 496 -12.45 12.79 25.82
C VAL A 496 -13.30 11.86 24.96
N ALA A 497 -14.51 11.55 25.40
CA ALA A 497 -15.46 10.71 24.67
C ALA A 497 -16.80 11.46 24.54
N LEU A 498 -17.07 12.00 23.36
CA LEU A 498 -18.23 12.86 23.10
C LEU A 498 -19.08 12.33 21.96
N ASP A 499 -20.31 12.84 21.90
CA ASP A 499 -21.20 12.75 20.75
C ASP A 499 -21.49 11.30 20.34
N GLY A 500 -21.92 10.50 21.32
CA GLY A 500 -22.31 9.11 21.12
C GLY A 500 -21.15 8.13 20.99
N SER A 501 -19.92 8.54 21.30
CA SER A 501 -18.75 7.65 21.27
C SER A 501 -18.72 6.69 22.46
N SER A 502 -18.19 5.49 22.26
CA SER A 502 -18.21 4.41 23.24
C SER A 502 -16.91 3.60 23.31
N ILE A 503 -16.72 2.93 24.45
CA ILE A 503 -15.67 1.99 24.76
C ILE A 503 -16.34 0.74 25.35
N THR A 504 -16.28 -0.38 24.63
CA THR A 504 -17.05 -1.57 24.98
C THR A 504 -16.16 -2.82 25.07
N ALA A 505 -16.52 -3.69 26.01
CA ALA A 505 -15.88 -4.99 26.23
C ALA A 505 -16.96 -6.00 26.66
N THR A 506 -18.09 -6.00 25.95
CA THR A 506 -19.26 -6.78 26.33
C THR A 506 -19.14 -8.23 25.89
N ALA A 507 -19.95 -9.11 26.49
CA ALA A 507 -20.17 -10.45 25.98
C ALA A 507 -21.67 -10.72 25.89
N ARG A 508 -22.15 -11.35 24.81
CA ARG A 508 -23.56 -11.75 24.76
C ARG A 508 -23.85 -12.89 25.74
N GLN A 509 -22.98 -13.90 25.77
CA GLN A 509 -22.98 -14.99 26.75
C GLN A 509 -21.56 -15.24 27.22
N GLY A 510 -21.36 -15.56 28.49
CA GLY A 510 -20.04 -15.61 29.11
C GLY A 510 -19.78 -14.38 30.00
N LYS A 511 -18.56 -14.25 30.51
CA LYS A 511 -18.22 -13.12 31.36
C LYS A 511 -18.00 -11.88 30.49
N GLY A 512 -18.55 -10.74 30.90
CA GLY A 512 -18.13 -9.46 30.33
C GLY A 512 -16.63 -9.20 30.55
N GLY A 513 -16.05 -8.36 29.72
CA GLY A 513 -14.63 -8.03 29.67
C GLY A 513 -14.15 -7.12 30.80
N ASN A 514 -12.94 -6.56 30.68
CA ASN A 514 -12.48 -5.54 31.65
C ASN A 514 -12.09 -4.25 30.93
N ILE A 515 -12.61 -3.13 31.42
CA ILE A 515 -12.26 -1.79 30.96
C ILE A 515 -11.54 -1.07 32.09
N THR A 516 -10.30 -0.66 31.85
CA THR A 516 -9.51 0.15 32.79
C THR A 516 -9.16 1.49 32.16
N VAL A 517 -9.53 2.58 32.82
CA VAL A 517 -9.20 3.95 32.41
C VAL A 517 -8.28 4.59 33.43
N ASN A 518 -7.02 4.73 33.06
CA ASN A 518 -5.98 5.44 33.82
C ASN A 518 -5.72 6.78 33.13
N ALA A 519 -6.48 7.81 33.49
CA ALA A 519 -6.32 9.15 32.93
C ALA A 519 -6.23 10.25 33.98
N GLY A 520 -5.57 11.36 33.62
CA GLY A 520 -5.59 12.58 34.44
C GLY A 520 -6.97 13.23 34.50
N VAL A 521 -7.77 13.07 33.44
CA VAL A 521 -9.18 13.46 33.37
C VAL A 521 -9.93 12.61 32.35
N PHE A 522 -11.19 12.30 32.64
CA PHE A 522 -12.12 11.65 31.71
C PHE A 522 -13.36 12.56 31.50
N LEU A 523 -13.51 13.07 30.28
CA LEU A 523 -14.62 13.96 29.87
C LEU A 523 -15.62 13.20 29.00
N HIS A 524 -16.90 13.29 29.32
CA HIS A 524 -17.98 12.76 28.48
C HIS A 524 -19.24 13.64 28.53
N ASN A 525 -20.09 13.53 27.51
CA ASN A 525 -21.41 14.18 27.46
C ASN A 525 -22.59 13.20 27.49
N ALA A 526 -22.33 11.91 27.74
CA ALA A 526 -23.37 10.90 27.91
C ALA A 526 -24.12 11.10 29.23
N ALA A 527 -25.43 10.80 29.21
CA ALA A 527 -26.30 10.91 30.38
C ALA A 527 -25.98 9.85 31.44
N ASP A 528 -25.57 8.65 31.01
CA ASP A 528 -25.01 7.61 31.86
C ASP A 528 -23.59 7.28 31.40
N VAL A 529 -22.67 7.11 32.34
CA VAL A 529 -21.30 6.68 32.03
C VAL A 529 -21.26 5.26 31.45
N GLN A 530 -22.27 4.43 31.73
CA GLN A 530 -22.41 3.09 31.15
C GLN A 530 -22.72 3.12 29.64
N ASP A 531 -23.22 4.24 29.12
CA ASP A 531 -23.40 4.42 27.67
C ASP A 531 -22.05 4.63 26.96
N VAL A 532 -21.02 5.04 27.70
CA VAL A 532 -19.66 5.23 27.19
C VAL A 532 -18.76 4.06 27.56
N LEU A 533 -18.81 3.55 28.79
CA LEU A 533 -17.96 2.46 29.27
C LEU A 533 -18.82 1.25 29.61
N ASN A 534 -18.83 0.22 28.76
CA ASN A 534 -19.68 -0.95 28.96
C ASN A 534 -18.92 -2.28 28.86
N ALA A 535 -18.87 -3.00 29.99
CA ALA A 535 -18.28 -4.34 30.08
C ALA A 535 -19.29 -5.41 30.54
N SER A 536 -20.59 -5.23 30.25
CA SER A 536 -21.65 -6.13 30.73
C SER A 536 -21.71 -7.49 30.02
N SER A 537 -22.34 -8.45 30.67
CA SER A 537 -22.83 -9.69 30.04
C SER A 537 -24.31 -9.50 29.67
N GLN A 538 -24.65 -9.59 28.39
CA GLN A 538 -25.96 -9.13 27.89
C GLN A 538 -27.10 -10.13 28.11
N ARG A 539 -26.81 -11.43 28.26
CA ARG A 539 -27.84 -12.49 28.34
C ARG A 539 -27.61 -13.52 29.43
N ILE A 540 -26.46 -14.21 29.40
CA ILE A 540 -26.11 -15.26 30.37
C ILE A 540 -24.65 -15.09 30.75
N GLY A 541 -24.39 -14.77 32.01
CA GLY A 541 -23.03 -14.66 32.52
C GLY A 541 -22.94 -13.61 33.62
N ASN A 542 -21.70 -13.34 34.04
CA ASN A 542 -21.42 -12.29 35.00
C ASN A 542 -20.90 -11.07 34.25
N ASP A 543 -21.27 -9.88 34.72
CA ASP A 543 -20.68 -8.65 34.20
C ASP A 543 -19.17 -8.63 34.40
N GLY A 544 -18.53 -7.95 33.47
CA GLY A 544 -17.14 -7.58 33.54
C GLY A 544 -16.85 -6.48 34.55
N THR A 545 -15.63 -5.95 34.52
CA THR A 545 -15.24 -4.85 35.40
C THR A 545 -15.01 -3.57 34.63
N VAL A 546 -15.54 -2.46 35.13
CA VAL A 546 -15.21 -1.12 34.65
C VAL A 546 -14.53 -0.39 35.80
N GLN A 547 -13.23 -0.12 35.65
CA GLN A 547 -12.42 0.63 36.60
C GLN A 547 -11.98 1.95 35.96
N ASN A 548 -12.64 3.04 36.35
CA ASN A 548 -12.21 4.38 35.97
C ASN A 548 -11.46 5.04 37.13
N ASN A 549 -10.14 5.21 36.96
CA ASN A 549 -9.27 5.83 37.95
C ASN A 549 -9.12 7.36 37.73
N ALA A 550 -9.78 7.92 36.71
CA ALA A 550 -9.71 9.35 36.38
C ALA A 550 -10.82 10.17 37.07
N PRO A 551 -10.57 11.44 37.41
CA PRO A 551 -11.62 12.39 37.74
C PRO A 551 -12.64 12.50 36.60
N GLN A 552 -13.91 12.21 36.90
CA GLN A 552 -15.01 12.32 35.94
C GLN A 552 -15.56 13.74 35.94
N VAL A 553 -15.66 14.34 34.76
CA VAL A 553 -16.36 15.61 34.56
C VAL A 553 -17.39 15.42 33.46
N ASP A 554 -18.65 15.32 33.89
CA ASP A 554 -19.81 15.33 33.00
C ASP A 554 -20.06 16.76 32.50
N ILE A 555 -20.06 16.93 31.18
CA ILE A 555 -20.34 18.22 30.51
C ILE A 555 -21.68 18.24 29.78
N SER A 556 -22.54 17.22 29.96
CA SER A 556 -23.87 17.09 29.35
C SER A 556 -24.75 18.35 29.54
N GLY A 557 -24.55 19.10 30.63
CA GLY A 557 -25.25 20.36 30.90
C GLY A 557 -24.50 21.67 30.58
N SER A 558 -23.23 21.61 30.13
CA SER A 558 -22.34 22.79 30.01
C SER A 558 -21.82 23.06 28.59
N LEU A 559 -22.17 22.24 27.60
CA LEU A 559 -21.80 22.46 26.19
C LEU A 559 -22.61 23.61 25.59
N THR A 560 -22.21 24.85 25.89
CA THR A 560 -22.72 26.02 25.19
C THR A 560 -21.99 26.09 23.84
N VAL A 561 -22.69 25.81 22.74
CA VAL A 561 -22.14 26.01 21.39
C VAL A 561 -21.75 27.49 21.26
N LEU A 562 -20.46 27.79 21.20
CA LEU A 562 -19.98 29.14 20.89
C LEU A 562 -20.53 29.52 19.50
N PRO A 563 -21.36 30.58 19.39
CA PRO A 563 -21.95 30.94 18.11
C PRO A 563 -20.85 31.21 17.08
N SER A 564 -20.79 30.42 16.02
CA SER A 564 -19.83 30.54 14.90
C SER A 564 -20.09 31.73 13.99
N ARG A 565 -20.84 32.74 14.46
CA ARG A 565 -20.99 34.01 13.75
C ARG A 565 -20.03 35.01 14.37
N TYR A 566 -18.98 35.34 13.63
CA TYR A 566 -18.31 36.61 13.84
C TYR A 566 -19.39 37.70 13.88
N SER A 567 -19.46 38.46 14.98
CA SER A 567 -20.25 39.67 15.01
C SER A 567 -19.68 40.58 13.93
N ASP A 568 -20.39 40.71 12.82
CA ASP A 568 -20.08 41.69 11.79
C ASP A 568 -20.12 43.08 12.44
N ALA A 569 -18.94 43.62 12.76
CA ALA A 569 -18.81 44.95 13.33
C ALA A 569 -19.33 46.03 12.37
N ALA A 570 -19.44 45.74 11.05
CA ALA A 570 -20.05 46.64 10.08
C ALA A 570 -21.58 46.71 10.24
N ALA A 571 -22.24 45.64 10.69
CA ALA A 571 -23.68 45.64 10.98
C ALA A 571 -24.03 46.37 12.30
N ARG A 572 -23.06 46.57 13.20
CA ARG A 572 -23.23 47.37 14.44
C ARG A 572 -22.86 48.85 14.28
N LEU A 573 -22.24 49.24 13.16
CA LEU A 573 -22.17 50.62 12.71
C LEU A 573 -23.53 51.03 12.12
N GLY A 574 -24.55 51.11 12.99
CA GLY A 574 -25.81 51.74 12.63
C GLY A 574 -25.53 53.15 12.13
N ARG A 575 -25.82 53.41 10.85
CA ARG A 575 -25.74 54.74 10.23
C ARG A 575 -26.57 55.71 11.06
N ARG A 576 -25.92 56.49 11.92
CA ARG A 576 -26.54 57.64 12.59
C ARG A 576 -26.56 58.80 11.59
N CYS A 577 -27.70 59.01 10.95
CA CYS A 577 -27.97 60.27 10.26
C CYS A 577 -28.41 61.30 11.30
N GLY A 578 -27.45 62.04 11.86
CA GLY A 578 -27.69 63.29 12.59
C GLY A 578 -27.09 64.46 11.81
N PRO A 579 -27.57 65.71 12.02
CA PRO A 579 -27.02 66.87 11.34
C PRO A 579 -25.55 67.05 11.74
N ILE A 580 -24.64 67.06 10.76
CA ILE A 580 -23.19 67.15 10.96
C ILE A 580 -22.81 68.63 11.04
N ASP A 581 -22.27 69.02 12.19
CA ASP A 581 -21.64 70.33 12.44
C ASP A 581 -20.26 70.40 11.78
N SER A 582 -19.88 71.57 11.29
CA SER A 582 -18.96 71.72 10.16
C SER A 582 -17.47 71.88 10.49
N ASP A 583 -16.89 71.19 11.47
CA ASP A 583 -15.45 71.31 11.75
C ASP A 583 -14.84 70.07 12.42
N GLU A 584 -14.59 69.02 11.64
CA GLU A 584 -13.43 68.10 11.75
C GLU A 584 -13.63 66.90 10.81
N ARG A 585 -12.85 66.83 9.72
CA ARG A 585 -12.93 65.72 8.75
C ARG A 585 -11.91 64.64 9.11
N ASN A 586 -12.37 63.46 9.49
CA ASN A 586 -11.64 62.22 9.30
C ASN A 586 -12.49 61.30 8.43
N ASN A 587 -11.99 60.96 7.24
CA ASN A 587 -12.64 60.01 6.35
C ASN A 587 -11.84 58.70 6.35
N PHE A 588 -12.50 57.58 6.65
CA PHE A 588 -11.92 56.26 6.55
C PHE A 588 -12.34 55.63 5.21
N ILE A 589 -11.41 55.58 4.27
CA ILE A 589 -11.65 54.99 2.94
C ILE A 589 -11.21 53.52 2.99
N VAL A 590 -12.17 52.60 2.87
CA VAL A 590 -11.89 51.18 2.61
C VAL A 590 -11.68 51.02 1.10
N GLN A 591 -10.43 50.95 0.64
CA GLN A 591 -10.11 50.56 -0.73
C GLN A 591 -10.14 49.03 -0.83
N GLY A 592 -11.17 48.50 -1.50
CA GLY A 592 -11.17 47.11 -1.97
C GLY A 592 -10.29 46.95 -3.20
N HIS A 593 -9.52 45.87 -3.28
CA HIS A 593 -8.77 45.49 -4.47
C HIS A 593 -9.75 44.97 -5.54
N GLY A 594 -10.22 45.83 -6.43
CA GLY A 594 -11.21 45.41 -7.43
C GLY A 594 -11.49 46.34 -8.62
N ALA A 595 -10.70 47.38 -8.89
CA ALA A 595 -10.87 48.14 -10.14
C ALA A 595 -9.57 48.83 -10.60
N LEU A 596 -9.33 48.82 -11.93
CA LEU A 596 -8.23 49.50 -12.60
C LEU A 596 -8.21 51.01 -12.31
N ALA A 597 -7.01 51.59 -12.23
CA ALA A 597 -6.81 53.01 -11.94
C ALA A 597 -7.41 53.92 -13.02
N ARG A 598 -8.15 54.96 -12.61
CA ARG A 598 -8.71 55.99 -13.49
C ARG A 598 -7.58 56.90 -14.04
N SER A 599 -7.74 57.38 -15.27
CA SER A 599 -6.78 58.31 -15.89
C SER A 599 -6.84 59.70 -15.23
N PRO A 600 -5.74 60.48 -15.22
CA PRO A 600 -5.61 61.73 -14.45
C PRO A 600 -6.59 62.86 -14.80
N ASP A 601 -7.27 62.78 -15.95
CA ASP A 601 -8.10 63.87 -16.49
C ASP A 601 -9.62 63.63 -16.32
N GLU A 602 -10.04 62.57 -15.60
CA GLU A 602 -11.46 62.23 -15.46
C GLU A 602 -12.16 63.06 -14.35
N SER A 603 -13.18 63.84 -14.73
CA SER A 603 -13.96 64.70 -13.83
C SER A 603 -14.80 63.91 -12.80
N LEU A 604 -14.65 64.25 -11.52
CA LEU A 604 -15.45 63.72 -10.41
C LEU A 604 -16.89 64.26 -10.45
N GLN A 605 -17.84 63.47 -10.95
CA GLN A 605 -19.27 63.69 -10.70
C GLN A 605 -19.72 62.91 -9.46
N ALA A 606 -20.29 63.60 -8.49
CA ALA A 606 -20.91 62.99 -7.32
C ALA A 606 -22.22 62.27 -7.73
N PRO A 607 -22.47 61.02 -7.30
CA PRO A 607 -23.75 60.37 -7.52
C PRO A 607 -24.82 61.02 -6.63
N LEU A 608 -25.90 61.50 -7.25
CA LEU A 608 -27.15 61.82 -6.56
C LEU A 608 -27.89 60.52 -6.21
N GLU A 609 -27.55 59.89 -5.08
CA GLU A 609 -28.41 58.85 -4.51
C GLU A 609 -29.46 59.47 -3.59
N ARG A 610 -30.72 59.44 -4.05
CA ARG A 610 -31.91 59.69 -3.24
C ARG A 610 -32.06 58.57 -2.20
N CYS A 611 -32.05 58.90 -0.92
CA CYS A 611 -32.48 57.98 0.14
C CYS A 611 -33.98 57.65 -0.01
N ILE A 612 -34.30 56.37 -0.14
CA ILE A 612 -35.65 55.82 0.05
C ILE A 612 -35.77 55.43 1.53
N PRO A 613 -36.79 55.91 2.28
CA PRO A 613 -37.00 55.46 3.66
C PRO A 613 -37.49 54.01 3.69
N LEU A 614 -36.84 53.18 4.52
CA LEU A 614 -37.27 51.81 4.82
C LEU A 614 -38.62 51.86 5.55
N ALA A 615 -39.63 51.22 4.95
CA ALA A 615 -40.89 50.89 5.64
C ALA A 615 -40.61 49.93 6.81
N SER A 616 -41.31 50.14 7.92
CA SER A 616 -41.26 49.28 9.10
C SER A 616 -41.71 47.86 8.73
N VAL A 617 -40.77 46.92 8.64
CA VAL A 617 -41.07 45.49 8.63
C VAL A 617 -41.32 45.07 10.07
N ALA A 618 -42.56 44.70 10.37
CA ALA A 618 -42.93 44.09 11.64
C ALA A 618 -42.18 42.74 11.82
N PRO A 619 -41.78 42.37 13.04
CA PRO A 619 -41.08 41.11 13.28
C PRO A 619 -41.99 39.92 12.94
N THR A 620 -41.51 39.06 12.03
CA THR A 620 -42.06 37.71 11.84
C THR A 620 -41.79 36.87 13.10
N PRO A 621 -42.77 36.12 13.63
CA PRO A 621 -42.53 35.24 14.77
C PRO A 621 -41.61 34.07 14.38
N ALA A 622 -40.75 33.68 15.31
CA ALA A 622 -40.00 32.42 15.22
C ALA A 622 -40.96 31.22 15.23
N PRO A 623 -40.65 30.12 14.53
CA PRO A 623 -41.39 28.87 14.67
C PRO A 623 -41.24 28.36 16.11
N GLN A 624 -42.38 28.16 16.78
CA GLN A 624 -42.45 27.47 18.06
C GLN A 624 -42.22 25.97 17.81
N SER A 625 -41.18 25.40 18.41
CA SER A 625 -41.15 23.98 18.74
C SER A 625 -41.84 23.84 20.10
N GLU A 626 -43.00 23.19 20.12
CA GLU A 626 -43.60 22.66 21.33
C GLU A 626 -42.72 21.51 21.83
N ALA A 627 -42.09 21.68 22.99
CA ALA A 627 -41.64 20.59 23.83
C ALA A 627 -42.53 20.59 25.08
N THR A 628 -43.47 19.65 25.12
CA THR A 628 -44.32 19.41 26.29
C THR A 628 -43.46 18.76 27.38
N VAL A 629 -43.17 19.51 28.43
CA VAL A 629 -42.61 18.99 29.69
C VAL A 629 -43.78 18.47 30.53
N VAL A 630 -43.84 17.15 30.75
CA VAL A 630 -44.68 16.56 31.80
C VAL A 630 -43.86 16.59 33.10
N PRO A 631 -44.30 17.28 34.17
CA PRO A 631 -43.62 17.25 35.45
C PRO A 631 -43.93 15.94 36.18
N ASN A 632 -42.91 15.18 36.55
CA ASN A 632 -43.04 14.11 37.53
C ASN A 632 -42.90 14.72 38.94
N THR A 633 -44.00 14.76 39.69
CA THR A 633 -44.01 15.20 41.09
C THR A 633 -44.32 14.02 42.01
N GLY A 634 -43.42 13.74 42.95
CA GLY A 634 -43.82 13.40 44.32
C GLY A 634 -43.47 12.00 44.84
N PHE A 635 -42.51 11.97 45.76
CA PHE A 635 -42.41 10.98 46.84
C PHE A 635 -43.66 11.03 47.76
N GLY A 636 -44.13 9.88 48.25
CA GLY A 636 -44.54 9.71 49.67
C GLY A 636 -45.97 9.23 50.02
N ASN A 637 -46.04 8.00 50.57
CA ASN A 637 -46.96 7.42 51.57
C ASN A 637 -48.42 7.02 51.21
N ARG A 638 -48.63 5.73 50.94
CA ARG A 638 -49.13 4.73 51.93
C ARG A 638 -48.83 3.31 51.46
#